data_AF-A0A934VC50-F1
#
_entry.id   AF-A0A934VC50-F1
#
_cell.length_a   1.000
_cell.length_b   1.000
_cell.length_c   1.000
_cell.angle_alpha   90.00
_cell.angle_beta   90.00
_cell.angle_gamma   90.00
#
_symmetry.space_group_name_H-M   'P 1'
#
loop_
_entity.id
_entity.type
_entity.pdbx_description
1 polymer ?
#
loop_
_entity_poly.entity_id
_entity_poly.type
_entity_poly.pdbx_seq_one_letter_code
_entity_poly.pdbx_strand_id
1 'polypeptide(L)'
;MKYPKFTVAGGASLAAPLFLAVSSNLHAQLTWDPALDGGVTPGAGAWDTTTANWWDGAANQTWDNTGATEAIFGDAGANYDVTIATGGVTVGDLSFSGASRLLFRAETDNDGVMTIKPGGAVWDTGGAHILILQNLTNDVGVSIGSGDTLTVNGGGIFNAGEKPNGGAGATWVAAGATLDVTAATDVRGNAGSIGQFDTVELAGGSTFRAERNGNETYGNDWVLEGDVTFTTRFARQENLSGVISGAGRVTIDSTVFQENQVDQTYIFSGDANTYTGGTTVDGTSHVAVLGINNDNKLGAVPGAADADNIVLKGGAYLRMNGAVTIDANRGITLDGGGGFIASGAASSVAGLITGNGGLAIGRTADGSGNVVTLSNSGNDYGGGTNVLRGTVRLGADNAFGSDGPLTVGGLGGVNATVDLEGFDAVVGGVQLGVGNTRQIRNNGATASTLTIDVADTESYNYGGNLTGSSVVNLIKDGPGTQIFDRTSGYTSDFGDLTVNEGALELNNGGTTDVTGDISVTGGTLRVDETLVGVTSVSVTGGALRISSDDCLGSVPGASTPDFLTLDGGTLNVRLSSDTGGSFAIDSNRGMTLGAGGGVIQTTTPSGAWAVTYNGDITGVGSLTKDAAQTLVLGGANSYTGATTVSAGRLILTGSLTSDVTVESGASFVGGDQVTGTGTGTLPSLTLEDGSLLACFINTGAEDATKSVVSGAVTIGSTATLAVIDQGGDVALAGGTKLTLIDYTGGSLSGTFDGLPDGSMLTVGSNTFILDYDDDVNPGTVTLTVQAGSAYDAWVAANYPGVVGGFDDDDDLDGLSNGEEWYFGGTDPLTGGEGSPLVDVVATGAGTFTFTHLRPTDAAGATASYEWSSTLTGAWNPSGGSADGITVTLTDGAATPDVPGYEEVTVTVAVTAGSSDKVFARVNLTMP
;
A
#
# COMPACT_ATOMS: atom_id res chain seq x y z
N MET A 1 -36.51 32.09 12.86
CA MET A 1 -37.94 32.48 12.95
C MET A 1 -38.26 32.90 14.38
N LYS A 2 -39.22 33.81 14.52
CA LYS A 2 -39.66 34.53 15.73
C LYS A 2 -40.00 33.62 16.93
N TYR A 3 -39.65 34.06 18.14
CA TYR A 3 -40.24 33.57 19.39
C TYR A 3 -41.65 34.17 19.60
N PRO A 4 -42.64 33.41 20.13
CA PRO A 4 -43.97 33.92 20.43
C PRO A 4 -44.07 34.51 21.84
N LYS A 5 -44.91 35.54 21.93
CA LYS A 5 -45.42 36.18 23.15
C LYS A 5 -46.41 35.27 23.87
N PHE A 6 -46.36 35.25 25.20
CA PHE A 6 -47.52 34.94 26.04
C PHE A 6 -47.95 36.18 26.81
N THR A 7 -49.26 36.43 26.78
CA THR A 7 -49.98 37.47 27.51
C THR A 7 -50.80 36.79 28.60
N VAL A 8 -50.78 37.30 29.84
CA VAL A 8 -51.79 36.98 30.85
C VAL A 8 -52.49 38.28 31.27
N ALA A 9 -53.82 38.20 31.29
CA ALA A 9 -54.75 39.28 31.51
C ALA A 9 -55.35 39.26 32.93
N GLY A 10 -55.46 40.44 33.54
CA GLY A 10 -56.46 40.85 34.55
C GLY A 10 -56.29 40.27 35.96
N GLY A 11 -56.33 41.03 37.06
CA GLY A 11 -56.60 42.44 37.27
C GLY A 11 -57.10 42.64 38.71
N ALA A 12 -56.40 43.44 39.51
CA ALA A 12 -56.96 44.26 40.59
C ALA A 12 -55.90 45.28 41.03
N SER A 13 -56.25 46.56 40.87
CA SER A 13 -55.41 47.74 41.03
C SER A 13 -55.17 48.15 42.48
N LEU A 14 -53.97 48.61 42.77
CA LEU A 14 -53.75 49.81 43.59
C LEU A 14 -52.88 50.78 42.80
N ALA A 15 -53.11 52.07 43.03
CA ALA A 15 -52.97 53.15 42.07
C ALA A 15 -51.56 53.77 41.97
N ALA A 16 -51.36 54.39 40.80
CA ALA A 16 -50.58 55.60 40.52
C ALA A 16 -49.08 55.46 40.14
N PRO A 17 -48.60 56.36 39.26
CA PRO A 17 -47.66 56.03 38.18
C PRO A 17 -46.21 56.35 38.55
N LEU A 18 -45.29 55.43 38.22
CA LEU A 18 -43.87 55.77 38.14
C LEU A 18 -43.61 56.40 36.77
N PHE A 19 -43.67 57.73 36.74
CA PHE A 19 -43.15 58.55 35.64
C PHE A 19 -41.62 58.43 35.61
N LEU A 20 -41.09 58.33 34.39
CA LEU A 20 -39.68 58.36 34.05
C LEU A 20 -39.00 59.60 34.64
N ALA A 21 -38.27 59.42 35.74
CA ALA A 21 -37.21 60.33 36.14
C ALA A 21 -35.90 59.67 35.75
N VAL A 22 -35.19 60.32 34.83
CA VAL A 22 -33.75 60.16 34.68
C VAL A 22 -33.16 60.62 36.02
N SER A 23 -33.03 59.69 36.96
CA SER A 23 -32.11 59.89 38.07
C SER A 23 -30.73 59.56 37.48
N SER A 24 -29.94 60.61 37.28
CA SER A 24 -28.53 60.50 37.57
C SER A 24 -28.44 59.83 38.94
N ASN A 25 -28.10 58.54 38.96
CA ASN A 25 -27.78 57.87 40.21
C ASN A 25 -26.53 58.58 40.73
N LEU A 26 -26.79 59.50 41.66
CA LEU A 26 -25.81 60.02 42.58
C LEU A 26 -25.13 58.82 43.24
N HIS A 27 -23.84 58.72 42.92
CA HIS A 27 -22.70 58.27 43.70
C HIS A 27 -22.97 57.28 44.85
N ALA A 28 -22.32 56.12 44.74
CA ALA A 28 -21.83 55.36 45.89
C ALA A 28 -20.36 54.99 45.62
N GLN A 29 -19.54 54.83 46.65
CA GLN A 29 -18.73 55.87 47.29
C GLN A 29 -17.56 55.14 47.98
N LEU A 30 -16.35 55.73 47.96
CA LEU A 30 -15.21 55.25 48.74
C LEU A 30 -15.53 55.35 50.24
N THR A 31 -15.41 54.28 51.02
CA THR A 31 -15.74 54.25 52.45
C THR A 31 -14.57 53.73 53.27
N TRP A 32 -13.72 54.63 53.76
CA TRP A 32 -12.84 54.32 54.89
C TRP A 32 -13.62 54.66 56.18
N ASP A 33 -14.06 53.62 56.92
CA ASP A 33 -14.82 53.75 58.17
C ASP A 33 -14.15 52.87 59.26
N PRO A 34 -13.07 53.36 59.90
CA PRO A 34 -12.37 52.62 60.95
C PRO A 34 -13.19 52.49 62.26
N ALA A 35 -14.35 53.16 62.36
CA ALA A 35 -15.16 53.25 63.57
C ALA A 35 -16.51 52.51 63.48
N LEU A 36 -16.88 52.00 62.30
CA LEU A 36 -18.22 51.49 61.98
C LEU A 36 -19.34 52.49 62.33
N ASP A 37 -19.05 53.80 62.24
CA ASP A 37 -19.94 54.86 62.73
C ASP A 37 -20.67 55.64 61.62
N GLY A 38 -20.38 55.35 60.34
CA GLY A 38 -21.09 55.90 59.19
C GLY A 38 -20.72 57.33 58.78
N GLY A 39 -19.59 57.89 59.24
CA GLY A 39 -19.08 59.20 58.80
C GLY A 39 -18.00 59.12 57.71
N VAL A 40 -18.32 59.50 56.46
CA VAL A 40 -17.50 59.18 55.26
C VAL A 40 -16.88 60.42 54.57
N THR A 41 -15.57 60.40 54.23
CA THR A 41 -14.93 61.38 53.31
C THR A 41 -14.21 60.67 52.14
N PRO A 42 -14.57 60.93 50.86
CA PRO A 42 -14.00 60.21 49.70
C PRO A 42 -12.78 60.88 49.02
N GLY A 43 -11.74 60.12 48.63
CA GLY A 43 -10.60 60.60 47.81
C GLY A 43 -9.45 59.58 47.60
N ALA A 44 -8.61 59.79 46.56
CA ALA A 44 -7.30 59.15 46.43
C ALA A 44 -6.34 59.72 47.48
N GLY A 45 -5.41 58.92 48.00
CA GLY A 45 -4.66 59.32 49.18
C GLY A 45 -3.31 58.64 49.37
N ALA A 46 -2.55 59.17 50.33
CA ALA A 46 -1.23 58.68 50.72
C ALA A 46 -1.28 58.21 52.17
N TRP A 47 -0.54 57.16 52.55
CA TRP A 47 -0.43 56.74 53.95
C TRP A 47 0.62 57.61 54.68
N ASP A 48 0.21 58.41 55.67
CA ASP A 48 1.11 59.23 56.50
C ASP A 48 1.70 58.39 57.65
N THR A 49 2.99 58.11 57.53
CA THR A 49 3.76 57.28 58.48
C THR A 49 4.07 58.00 59.79
N THR A 50 3.96 59.33 59.85
CA THR A 50 4.17 60.12 61.07
C THR A 50 3.02 59.97 62.05
N THR A 51 1.81 59.78 61.52
CA THR A 51 0.58 59.67 62.31
C THR A 51 -0.08 58.29 62.22
N ALA A 52 0.46 57.40 61.36
CA ALA A 52 -0.10 56.10 61.01
C ALA A 52 -1.51 56.19 60.40
N ASN A 53 -1.75 57.19 59.55
CA ASN A 53 -3.10 57.60 59.12
C ASN A 53 -3.20 57.68 57.60
N TRP A 54 -4.39 57.46 57.04
CA TRP A 54 -4.66 57.70 55.62
C TRP A 54 -4.82 59.19 55.34
N TRP A 55 -4.06 59.77 54.42
CA TRP A 55 -4.20 61.16 53.97
C TRP A 55 -5.05 61.23 52.71
N ASP A 56 -6.27 61.76 52.82
CA ASP A 56 -7.25 61.85 51.72
C ASP A 56 -7.04 63.04 50.76
N GLY A 57 -5.93 63.76 50.91
CA GLY A 57 -5.66 65.01 50.18
C GLY A 57 -6.04 66.28 50.96
N ALA A 58 -6.73 66.16 52.10
CA ALA A 58 -7.13 67.30 52.94
C ALA A 58 -6.79 67.14 54.44
N ALA A 59 -6.90 65.94 55.01
CA ALA A 59 -6.58 65.66 56.42
C ALA A 59 -6.07 64.23 56.65
N ASN A 60 -5.34 64.03 57.76
CA ASN A 60 -4.94 62.70 58.23
C ASN A 60 -6.13 61.99 58.88
N GLN A 61 -6.46 60.82 58.37
CA GLN A 61 -7.56 59.97 58.80
C GLN A 61 -7.02 58.80 59.64
N THR A 62 -7.41 58.72 60.92
CA THR A 62 -6.75 57.83 61.89
C THR A 62 -6.92 56.32 61.68
N TRP A 63 -5.85 55.58 61.32
CA TRP A 63 -5.90 54.11 61.32
C TRP A 63 -5.72 53.59 62.75
N ASP A 64 -6.82 53.15 63.37
CA ASP A 64 -6.76 52.53 64.68
C ASP A 64 -6.28 51.07 64.56
N ASN A 65 -5.01 50.84 64.90
CA ASN A 65 -4.38 49.51 64.91
C ASN A 65 -4.49 48.81 66.29
N THR A 66 -5.38 49.27 67.17
CA THR A 66 -5.55 48.70 68.52
C THR A 66 -6.71 47.70 68.63
N GLY A 67 -7.51 47.55 67.56
CA GLY A 67 -8.55 46.54 67.38
C GLY A 67 -8.62 46.08 65.91
N ALA A 68 -9.30 44.97 65.63
CA ALA A 68 -9.46 44.42 64.29
C ALA A 68 -10.27 45.37 63.38
N THR A 69 -9.61 46.37 62.80
CA THR A 69 -10.19 47.32 61.85
C THR A 69 -9.92 46.86 60.42
N GLU A 70 -10.96 46.97 59.58
CA GLU A 70 -11.02 46.51 58.19
C GLU A 70 -10.97 47.74 57.26
N ALA A 71 -10.22 47.67 56.16
CA ALA A 71 -10.28 48.70 55.11
C ALA A 71 -11.14 48.22 53.94
N ILE A 72 -12.24 48.92 53.68
CA ILE A 72 -13.23 48.57 52.65
C ILE A 72 -13.11 49.51 51.44
N PHE A 73 -12.93 48.95 50.24
CA PHE A 73 -12.90 49.69 48.97
C PHE A 73 -14.16 49.37 48.13
N GLY A 74 -15.00 50.38 47.87
CA GLY A 74 -16.39 50.24 47.36
C GLY A 74 -16.66 50.43 45.84
N ASP A 75 -17.93 50.29 45.42
CA ASP A 75 -18.41 49.90 44.06
C ASP A 75 -18.45 50.93 42.91
N ALA A 76 -17.77 52.08 42.99
CA ALA A 76 -17.98 53.19 42.04
C ALA A 76 -17.49 52.97 40.59
N GLY A 77 -16.98 51.78 40.23
CA GLY A 77 -16.40 51.49 38.92
C GLY A 77 -15.07 52.22 38.63
N ALA A 78 -14.42 52.81 39.65
CA ALA A 78 -13.19 53.57 39.53
C ALA A 78 -11.96 52.75 39.95
N ASN A 79 -10.80 52.98 39.30
CA ASN A 79 -9.51 52.45 39.77
C ASN A 79 -8.99 53.28 40.96
N TYR A 80 -8.40 52.61 41.94
CA TYR A 80 -7.86 53.20 43.16
C TYR A 80 -6.33 53.10 43.15
N ASP A 81 -5.65 54.22 43.40
CA ASP A 81 -4.19 54.27 43.55
C ASP A 81 -3.88 54.71 45.00
N VAL A 82 -3.10 53.90 45.71
CA VAL A 82 -2.65 54.11 47.09
C VAL A 82 -1.14 54.37 47.07
N THR A 83 -0.71 55.50 47.63
CA THR A 83 0.72 55.80 47.81
C THR A 83 1.19 55.48 49.23
N ILE A 84 2.22 54.66 49.36
CA ILE A 84 2.87 54.29 50.62
C ILE A 84 4.05 55.23 50.86
N ALA A 85 4.01 56.05 51.91
CA ALA A 85 5.10 56.99 52.20
C ALA A 85 6.36 56.30 52.76
N THR A 86 7.48 57.02 52.71
CA THR A 86 8.76 56.59 53.31
C THR A 86 8.56 56.21 54.79
N GLY A 87 9.05 55.04 55.19
CA GLY A 87 8.87 54.46 56.53
C GLY A 87 7.85 53.31 56.62
N GLY A 88 6.99 53.11 55.62
CA GLY A 88 6.08 51.97 55.52
C GLY A 88 4.84 52.03 56.43
N VAL A 89 3.97 51.04 56.29
CA VAL A 89 2.65 50.95 56.96
C VAL A 89 2.42 49.54 57.51
N THR A 90 1.72 49.40 58.64
CA THR A 90 1.15 48.09 59.05
C THR A 90 -0.28 47.94 58.50
N VAL A 91 -0.54 46.86 57.74
CA VAL A 91 -1.81 46.61 57.03
C VAL A 91 -2.53 45.42 57.66
N GLY A 92 -3.82 45.61 57.97
CA GLY A 92 -4.75 44.60 58.47
C GLY A 92 -5.61 43.99 57.37
N ASP A 93 -6.87 43.71 57.68
CA ASP A 93 -7.81 43.08 56.74
C ASP A 93 -8.28 44.11 55.70
N LEU A 94 -8.40 43.66 54.44
CA LEU A 94 -8.90 44.45 53.33
C LEU A 94 -10.14 43.77 52.74
N SER A 95 -11.14 44.55 52.36
CA SER A 95 -12.31 44.04 51.62
C SER A 95 -12.62 44.94 50.44
N PHE A 96 -12.95 44.33 49.31
CA PHE A 96 -13.19 45.01 48.05
C PHE A 96 -14.58 44.61 47.52
N SER A 97 -15.32 45.58 46.98
CA SER A 97 -16.57 45.31 46.28
C SER A 97 -16.57 46.01 44.91
N GLY A 98 -16.59 45.25 43.80
CA GLY A 98 -16.67 45.80 42.44
C GLY A 98 -15.68 45.16 41.44
N ALA A 99 -15.70 45.59 40.17
CA ALA A 99 -14.89 45.02 39.08
C ALA A 99 -13.61 45.81 38.72
N SER A 100 -13.14 46.70 39.62
CA SER A 100 -12.06 47.67 39.34
C SER A 100 -10.70 47.26 39.95
N ARG A 101 -9.64 48.04 39.71
CA ARG A 101 -8.28 47.80 40.26
C ARG A 101 -7.99 48.64 41.51
N LEU A 102 -7.34 48.05 42.52
CA LEU A 102 -6.54 48.75 43.53
C LEU A 102 -5.04 48.59 43.24
N LEU A 103 -4.32 49.69 43.11
CA LEU A 103 -2.88 49.74 42.89
C LEU A 103 -2.16 50.38 44.07
N PHE A 104 -1.20 49.67 44.65
CA PHE A 104 -0.25 50.21 45.62
C PHE A 104 1.02 50.66 44.92
N ARG A 105 1.53 51.85 45.31
CA ARG A 105 2.82 52.40 44.87
C ARG A 105 3.53 53.05 46.03
N ALA A 106 4.85 53.11 46.01
CA ALA A 106 5.63 53.82 47.01
C ALA A 106 5.72 55.31 46.65
N GLU A 107 5.93 56.17 47.64
CA GLU A 107 6.26 57.57 47.42
C GLU A 107 7.67 57.70 46.83
N THR A 108 8.61 56.93 47.38
CA THR A 108 9.99 56.80 46.92
C THR A 108 10.22 55.38 46.46
N ASP A 109 10.83 55.20 45.29
CA ASP A 109 11.09 53.88 44.72
C ASP A 109 11.83 52.94 45.69
N ASN A 110 11.25 51.75 45.91
CA ASN A 110 11.71 50.74 46.86
C ASN A 110 11.72 51.17 48.35
N ASP A 111 11.15 52.31 48.68
CA ASP A 111 11.16 52.90 50.02
C ASP A 111 9.71 53.16 50.47
N GLY A 112 9.21 52.28 51.34
CA GLY A 112 7.79 52.15 51.69
C GLY A 112 7.35 50.69 51.64
N VAL A 113 7.37 50.01 52.79
CA VAL A 113 7.01 48.59 52.93
C VAL A 113 5.63 48.46 53.58
N MET A 114 4.75 47.64 53.00
CA MET A 114 3.52 47.20 53.65
C MET A 114 3.82 46.00 54.55
N THR A 115 3.74 46.19 55.86
CA THR A 115 3.93 45.15 56.87
C THR A 115 2.57 44.56 57.25
N ILE A 116 2.34 43.26 57.06
CA ILE A 116 1.11 42.61 57.49
C ILE A 116 1.06 42.56 59.03
N LYS A 117 -0.12 42.80 59.63
CA LYS A 117 -0.31 42.73 61.09
C LYS A 117 0.13 41.35 61.63
N PRO A 118 0.72 41.28 62.84
CA PRO A 118 0.99 40.00 63.49
C PRO A 118 -0.29 39.16 63.64
N GLY A 119 -0.21 37.87 63.35
CA GLY A 119 -1.36 36.97 63.29
C GLY A 119 -2.00 36.87 61.90
N GLY A 120 -1.49 37.59 60.90
CA GLY A 120 -1.97 37.52 59.51
C GLY A 120 -3.10 38.49 59.18
N ALA A 121 -3.52 38.50 57.92
CA ALA A 121 -4.61 39.36 57.43
C ALA A 121 -5.43 38.69 56.32
N VAL A 122 -6.70 39.09 56.18
CA VAL A 122 -7.60 38.64 55.10
C VAL A 122 -7.85 39.77 54.11
N TRP A 123 -7.52 39.56 52.85
CA TRP A 123 -7.72 40.48 51.74
C TRP A 123 -8.76 39.89 50.77
N ASP A 124 -10.03 40.24 50.96
CA ASP A 124 -11.13 39.79 50.11
C ASP A 124 -11.30 40.71 48.90
N THR A 125 -10.89 40.25 47.72
CA THR A 125 -10.95 41.04 46.48
C THR A 125 -12.38 41.26 45.97
N GLY A 126 -13.39 40.51 46.42
CA GLY A 126 -14.74 40.56 45.83
C GLY A 126 -14.79 40.40 44.31
N GLY A 127 -13.76 39.78 43.70
CA GLY A 127 -13.57 39.62 42.26
C GLY A 127 -12.76 40.73 41.57
N ALA A 128 -12.28 41.72 42.32
CA ALA A 128 -11.49 42.86 41.86
C ALA A 128 -10.01 42.51 41.59
N HIS A 129 -9.22 43.50 41.13
CA HIS A 129 -7.78 43.34 40.93
C HIS A 129 -6.98 44.07 42.02
N ILE A 130 -6.14 43.37 42.79
CA ILE A 130 -5.11 43.96 43.66
C ILE A 130 -3.79 43.96 42.92
N LEU A 131 -3.14 45.12 42.85
CA LEU A 131 -1.86 45.31 42.15
C LEU A 131 -0.85 45.93 43.10
N ILE A 132 0.25 45.22 43.32
CA ILE A 132 1.44 45.68 44.06
C ILE A 132 2.59 45.54 43.08
N LEU A 133 2.64 46.44 42.10
CA LEU A 133 3.53 46.27 40.95
C LEU A 133 4.97 46.60 41.36
N GLN A 134 5.91 45.68 41.08
CA GLN A 134 7.35 45.91 41.18
C GLN A 134 7.93 46.41 39.84
N ASN A 135 7.42 47.52 39.29
CA ASN A 135 7.70 48.00 37.95
C ASN A 135 8.58 49.27 37.86
N LEU A 136 9.91 49.16 37.99
CA LEU A 136 10.94 50.19 37.67
C LEU A 136 10.86 51.55 38.39
N THR A 137 9.71 51.97 38.90
CA THR A 137 9.51 53.24 39.59
C THR A 137 8.40 53.10 40.62
N ASN A 138 8.68 53.53 41.85
CA ASN A 138 7.74 53.60 42.97
C ASN A 138 7.24 52.20 43.40
N ASP A 139 8.15 51.23 43.43
CA ASP A 139 7.85 49.85 43.82
C ASP A 139 7.59 49.72 45.33
N VAL A 140 6.58 48.92 45.72
CA VAL A 140 6.22 48.63 47.12
C VAL A 140 6.58 47.19 47.48
N GLY A 141 7.24 47.01 48.62
CA GLY A 141 7.50 45.69 49.21
C GLY A 141 6.39 45.27 50.18
N VAL A 142 6.15 43.97 50.31
CA VAL A 142 5.33 43.39 51.39
C VAL A 142 6.24 42.68 52.38
N SER A 143 6.02 42.89 53.68
CA SER A 143 6.67 42.18 54.78
C SER A 143 5.62 41.46 55.60
N ILE A 144 5.84 40.19 55.93
CA ILE A 144 4.95 39.38 56.77
C ILE A 144 5.82 38.58 57.74
N GLY A 145 5.31 38.40 58.97
CA GLY A 145 6.02 37.66 60.01
C GLY A 145 6.06 36.16 59.74
N SER A 146 7.13 35.50 60.17
CA SER A 146 7.18 34.03 60.17
C SER A 146 6.06 33.46 61.05
N GLY A 147 5.30 32.50 60.51
CA GLY A 147 4.14 31.89 61.14
C GLY A 147 2.82 32.61 60.88
N ASP A 148 2.83 33.78 60.23
CA ASP A 148 1.62 34.52 59.86
C ASP A 148 1.10 34.12 58.47
N THR A 149 -0.20 34.31 58.23
CA THR A 149 -0.88 34.01 56.96
C THR A 149 -1.48 35.26 56.34
N LEU A 150 -1.21 35.50 55.06
CA LEU A 150 -1.97 36.44 54.24
C LEU A 150 -3.01 35.67 53.44
N THR A 151 -4.28 35.78 53.81
CA THR A 151 -5.37 35.14 53.07
C THR A 151 -5.90 36.07 51.98
N VAL A 152 -5.97 35.62 50.73
CA VAL A 152 -6.61 36.31 49.61
C VAL A 152 -7.90 35.57 49.24
N ASN A 153 -9.04 36.26 49.30
CA ASN A 153 -10.37 35.71 49.00
C ASN A 153 -11.04 36.49 47.86
N GLY A 154 -12.23 36.09 47.42
CA GLY A 154 -13.08 36.84 46.48
C GLY A 154 -12.75 36.63 45.00
N GLY A 155 -11.57 36.13 44.66
CA GLY A 155 -11.15 35.80 43.28
C GLY A 155 -10.41 36.94 42.56
N GLY A 156 -10.61 37.05 41.25
CA GLY A 156 -10.05 38.17 40.47
C GLY A 156 -8.55 38.04 40.20
N ILE A 157 -7.80 39.14 40.35
CA ILE A 157 -6.35 39.19 40.07
C ILE A 157 -5.60 39.68 41.31
N PHE A 158 -4.58 38.94 41.74
CA PHE A 158 -3.60 39.37 42.75
C PHE A 158 -2.23 39.47 42.10
N ASN A 159 -1.78 40.69 41.78
CA ASN A 159 -0.60 40.91 40.94
C ASN A 159 0.52 41.65 41.66
N ALA A 160 1.61 40.93 41.97
CA ALA A 160 2.84 41.45 42.57
C ALA A 160 3.85 42.03 41.55
N GLY A 161 3.50 42.06 40.26
CA GLY A 161 4.28 42.70 39.19
C GLY A 161 5.55 41.98 38.70
N GLU A 162 6.10 42.49 37.60
CA GLU A 162 7.35 42.05 36.97
C GLU A 162 8.54 42.83 37.52
N LYS A 163 9.49 42.18 38.21
CA LYS A 163 10.77 42.81 38.59
C LYS A 163 11.65 43.04 37.34
N PRO A 164 12.14 44.27 37.08
CA PRO A 164 13.00 44.56 35.93
C PRO A 164 14.37 43.87 36.00
N ASN A 165 14.90 43.48 34.84
CA ASN A 165 16.21 42.80 34.73
C ASN A 165 17.35 43.67 35.29
N GLY A 166 17.93 43.23 36.41
CA GLY A 166 19.09 43.87 37.05
C GLY A 166 18.78 45.09 37.91
N GLY A 167 17.50 45.40 38.17
CA GLY A 167 17.08 46.51 39.05
C GLY A 167 16.96 46.11 40.53
N ALA A 168 17.17 47.09 41.43
CA ALA A 168 16.69 47.01 42.80
C ALA A 168 15.16 47.15 42.75
N GLY A 169 14.44 46.04 42.83
CA GLY A 169 12.99 46.02 43.04
C GLY A 169 12.70 45.62 44.49
N ALA A 170 11.60 46.11 45.05
CA ALA A 170 11.22 45.92 46.45
C ALA A 170 10.90 44.44 46.72
N THR A 171 11.93 43.68 47.12
CA THR A 171 11.81 42.25 47.40
C THR A 171 10.97 42.07 48.65
N TRP A 172 9.96 41.19 48.58
CA TRP A 172 9.09 40.91 49.71
C TRP A 172 9.88 40.16 50.80
N VAL A 173 9.47 40.32 52.05
CA VAL A 173 10.06 39.63 53.21
C VAL A 173 8.97 38.75 53.80
N ALA A 174 8.93 37.49 53.39
CA ALA A 174 7.86 36.55 53.75
C ALA A 174 8.35 35.17 54.20
N ALA A 175 9.64 35.06 54.54
CA ALA A 175 10.23 33.79 54.97
C ALA A 175 9.51 33.26 56.23
N GLY A 176 9.10 32.00 56.19
CA GLY A 176 8.32 31.34 57.23
C GLY A 176 6.82 31.67 57.23
N ALA A 177 6.31 32.44 56.28
CA ALA A 177 4.90 32.84 56.21
C ALA A 177 4.13 32.09 55.10
N THR A 178 2.80 32.17 55.17
CA THR A 178 1.88 31.54 54.19
C THR A 178 1.10 32.60 53.40
N LEU A 179 1.01 32.41 52.08
CA LEU A 179 0.01 33.06 51.23
C LEU A 179 -1.13 32.06 50.97
N ASP A 180 -2.32 32.34 51.48
CA ASP A 180 -3.47 31.43 51.39
C ASP A 180 -4.54 32.01 50.46
N VAL A 181 -4.69 31.45 49.26
CA VAL A 181 -5.65 31.91 48.26
C VAL A 181 -6.89 31.02 48.29
N THR A 182 -7.99 31.51 48.87
CA THR A 182 -9.19 30.71 49.19
C THR A 182 -10.29 30.75 48.12
N ALA A 183 -10.10 31.54 47.05
CA ALA A 183 -11.00 31.62 45.90
C ALA A 183 -10.20 31.65 44.59
N ALA A 184 -10.79 31.14 43.50
CA ALA A 184 -10.15 31.07 42.18
C ALA A 184 -9.61 32.44 41.73
N THR A 185 -8.29 32.61 41.76
CA THR A 185 -7.59 33.90 41.57
C THR A 185 -6.45 33.74 40.58
N ASP A 186 -6.24 34.74 39.71
CA ASP A 186 -5.03 34.88 38.89
C ASP A 186 -3.95 35.58 39.72
N VAL A 187 -3.12 34.76 40.37
CA VAL A 187 -2.00 35.16 41.22
C VAL A 187 -0.78 35.37 40.35
N ARG A 188 -0.20 36.56 40.36
CA ARG A 188 0.89 36.93 39.46
C ARG A 188 2.07 37.45 40.26
N GLY A 189 3.28 37.00 39.95
CA GLY A 189 4.46 37.46 40.67
C GLY A 189 5.75 36.85 40.18
N ASN A 190 6.81 37.13 40.94
CA ASN A 190 8.18 36.69 40.67
C ASN A 190 8.80 36.04 41.91
N ALA A 191 10.01 35.48 41.82
CA ALA A 191 10.67 34.82 42.94
C ALA A 191 11.00 35.79 44.11
N GLY A 192 11.09 37.09 43.83
CA GLY A 192 11.27 38.14 44.84
C GLY A 192 9.97 38.68 45.45
N SER A 193 8.79 38.17 45.05
CA SER A 193 7.50 38.46 45.67
C SER A 193 6.84 37.19 46.18
N ILE A 194 6.08 36.52 45.32
CA ILE A 194 5.34 35.29 45.67
C ILE A 194 6.31 34.17 46.08
N GLY A 195 7.50 34.10 45.46
CA GLY A 195 8.51 33.10 45.82
C GLY A 195 9.23 33.34 47.16
N GLN A 196 8.89 34.41 47.90
CA GLN A 196 9.44 34.69 49.24
C GLN A 196 8.65 34.06 50.38
N PHE A 197 7.41 33.61 50.14
CA PHE A 197 6.64 32.84 51.12
C PHE A 197 7.24 31.43 51.25
N ASP A 198 7.09 30.81 52.42
CA ASP A 198 7.47 29.39 52.57
C ASP A 198 6.37 28.49 52.00
N THR A 199 5.11 28.90 52.12
CA THR A 199 3.95 28.15 51.61
C THR A 199 3.00 29.06 50.84
N VAL A 200 2.54 28.59 49.69
CA VAL A 200 1.49 29.21 48.89
C VAL A 200 0.36 28.20 48.69
N GLU A 201 -0.79 28.47 49.28
CA GLU A 201 -2.01 27.66 49.14
C GLU A 201 -2.90 28.28 48.06
N LEU A 202 -3.40 27.44 47.15
CA LEU A 202 -4.18 27.87 45.98
C LEU A 202 -5.48 27.10 45.88
N ALA A 203 -6.59 27.83 45.94
CA ALA A 203 -7.93 27.32 45.67
C ALA A 203 -8.04 26.77 44.24
N GLY A 204 -8.91 25.78 44.06
CA GLY A 204 -9.23 25.23 42.74
C GLY A 204 -9.74 26.31 41.77
N GLY A 205 -9.28 26.23 40.52
CA GLY A 205 -9.51 27.22 39.46
C GLY A 205 -8.52 28.38 39.46
N SER A 206 -7.59 28.46 40.43
CA SER A 206 -6.58 29.51 40.46
C SER A 206 -5.52 29.33 39.36
N THR A 207 -4.93 30.44 38.95
CA THR A 207 -3.78 30.46 38.04
C THR A 207 -2.63 31.17 38.72
N PHE A 208 -1.46 30.53 38.83
CA PHE A 208 -0.22 31.20 39.13
C PHE A 208 0.48 31.60 37.82
N ARG A 209 0.80 32.89 37.69
CA ARG A 209 1.51 33.46 36.54
C ARG A 209 2.86 34.02 36.94
N ALA A 210 3.93 33.40 36.46
CA ALA A 210 5.27 33.96 36.57
C ALA A 210 5.39 35.19 35.65
N GLU A 211 5.71 36.34 36.26
CA GLU A 211 5.74 37.65 35.60
C GLU A 211 7.14 38.11 35.19
N ARG A 212 8.22 37.35 35.45
CA ARG A 212 9.59 37.80 35.15
C ARG A 212 10.04 37.46 33.72
N ASN A 213 10.67 38.42 33.05
CA ASN A 213 11.41 38.18 31.80
C ASN A 213 12.85 37.68 32.03
N GLY A 214 13.00 36.62 32.83
CA GLY A 214 14.24 35.90 33.09
C GLY A 214 13.98 34.67 33.94
N ASN A 215 14.85 33.66 33.87
CA ASN A 215 14.64 32.39 34.57
C ASN A 215 14.59 32.59 36.09
N GLU A 216 13.66 31.93 36.78
CA GLU A 216 13.54 31.98 38.23
C GLU A 216 13.55 30.61 38.91
N THR A 217 13.70 30.65 40.23
CA THR A 217 13.51 29.50 41.10
C THR A 217 12.58 29.90 42.25
N TYR A 218 11.50 29.15 42.39
CA TYR A 218 10.53 29.29 43.47
C TYR A 218 10.80 28.18 44.48
N GLY A 219 11.23 28.57 45.68
CA GLY A 219 11.55 27.66 46.78
C GLY A 219 10.35 27.36 47.69
N ASN A 220 9.22 28.01 47.46
CA ASN A 220 8.03 27.85 48.27
C ASN A 220 7.35 26.50 48.00
N ASP A 221 6.77 25.94 49.06
CA ASP A 221 5.83 24.83 48.96
C ASP A 221 4.51 25.34 48.37
N TRP A 222 3.86 24.50 47.58
CA TRP A 222 2.58 24.78 46.93
C TRP A 222 1.53 23.79 47.42
N VAL A 223 0.41 24.28 47.93
CA VAL A 223 -0.72 23.44 48.39
C VAL A 223 -1.91 23.69 47.48
N LEU A 224 -2.41 22.64 46.83
CA LEU A 224 -3.49 22.72 45.85
C LEU A 224 -4.79 22.20 46.45
N GLU A 225 -5.75 23.08 46.70
CA GLU A 225 -7.08 22.69 47.20
C GLU A 225 -8.02 22.20 46.09
N GLY A 226 -7.61 22.36 44.84
CA GLY A 226 -8.28 21.87 43.64
C GLY A 226 -7.37 22.10 42.42
N ASP A 227 -7.92 21.98 41.22
CA ASP A 227 -7.12 22.10 39.99
C ASP A 227 -6.52 23.50 39.85
N VAL A 228 -5.22 23.58 39.60
CA VAL A 228 -4.48 24.86 39.53
C VAL A 228 -3.62 24.91 38.27
N THR A 229 -3.61 26.06 37.62
CA THR A 229 -2.78 26.32 36.44
C THR A 229 -1.53 27.10 36.80
N PHE A 230 -0.37 26.62 36.41
CA PHE A 230 0.90 27.32 36.43
C PHE A 230 1.22 27.77 35.01
N THR A 231 1.46 29.07 34.84
CA THR A 231 1.77 29.65 33.55
C THR A 231 2.80 30.75 33.63
N THR A 232 3.42 31.07 32.50
CA THR A 232 4.37 32.17 32.39
C THR A 232 3.78 33.26 31.51
N ARG A 233 4.15 34.51 31.75
CA ARG A 233 3.90 35.61 30.81
C ARG A 233 4.96 35.69 29.71
N PHE A 234 6.19 35.30 30.02
CA PHE A 234 7.34 35.37 29.12
C PHE A 234 7.87 33.96 28.83
N ALA A 235 8.50 33.79 27.67
CA ALA A 235 9.15 32.55 27.26
C ALA A 235 10.43 32.31 28.09
N ARG A 236 10.27 31.93 29.36
CA ARG A 236 11.33 31.78 30.36
C ARG A 236 11.16 30.50 31.15
N GLN A 237 12.24 30.06 31.77
CA GLN A 237 12.27 28.84 32.56
C GLN A 237 11.97 29.13 34.03
N GLU A 238 10.95 28.47 34.56
CA GLU A 238 10.58 28.54 35.97
C GLU A 238 10.90 27.22 36.68
N ASN A 239 11.75 27.26 37.69
CA ASN A 239 12.09 26.11 38.50
C ASN A 239 11.27 26.10 39.79
N LEU A 240 10.28 25.20 39.91
CA LEU A 240 9.59 24.96 41.17
C LEU A 240 10.38 23.91 41.96
N SER A 241 11.03 24.37 43.02
CA SER A 241 11.93 23.57 43.85
C SER A 241 11.35 23.21 45.23
N GLY A 242 10.26 23.85 45.65
CA GLY A 242 9.47 23.40 46.80
C GLY A 242 8.52 22.26 46.45
N VAL A 243 7.89 21.66 47.46
CA VAL A 243 6.96 20.54 47.31
C VAL A 243 5.60 21.04 46.85
N ILE A 244 5.05 20.41 45.80
CA ILE A 244 3.66 20.58 45.39
C ILE A 244 2.82 19.46 46.04
N SER A 245 1.75 19.82 46.73
CA SER A 245 0.90 18.91 47.52
C SER A 245 -0.59 19.23 47.36
N GLY A 246 -1.47 18.39 47.90
CA GLY A 246 -2.93 18.61 47.88
C GLY A 246 -3.68 17.71 46.90
N ALA A 247 -5.01 17.86 46.83
CA ALA A 247 -5.85 16.95 46.04
C ALA A 247 -5.94 17.34 44.55
N GLY A 248 -5.57 18.58 44.22
CA GLY A 248 -5.73 19.17 42.90
C GLY A 248 -4.85 18.61 41.79
N ARG A 249 -5.30 18.79 40.55
CA ARG A 249 -4.48 18.61 39.34
C ARG A 249 -3.58 19.81 39.11
N VAL A 250 -2.34 19.54 38.72
CA VAL A 250 -1.39 20.56 38.25
C VAL A 250 -1.57 20.72 36.73
N THR A 251 -1.89 21.92 36.26
CA THR A 251 -1.88 22.23 34.82
C THR A 251 -0.72 23.17 34.51
N ILE A 252 0.11 22.82 33.54
CA ILE A 252 1.16 23.69 33.00
C ILE A 252 0.68 24.26 31.66
N ASP A 253 0.64 25.59 31.54
CA ASP A 253 0.29 26.31 30.31
C ASP A 253 1.36 27.39 30.03
N SER A 254 1.66 27.70 28.77
CA SER A 254 2.62 28.74 28.38
C SER A 254 1.91 29.81 27.57
N THR A 255 2.32 31.09 27.68
CA THR A 255 1.70 32.18 26.90
C THR A 255 2.57 32.79 25.80
N VAL A 256 3.86 32.42 25.69
CA VAL A 256 4.75 32.90 24.62
C VAL A 256 5.82 31.85 24.34
N PHE A 257 5.95 31.41 23.08
CA PHE A 257 7.01 30.49 22.66
C PHE A 257 7.87 31.10 21.54
N GLN A 258 9.18 30.87 21.61
CA GLN A 258 10.10 31.03 20.48
C GLN A 258 10.77 29.69 20.22
N GLU A 259 10.58 29.16 19.01
CA GLU A 259 11.03 27.83 18.60
C GLU A 259 12.55 27.61 18.64
N ASN A 260 13.32 28.70 18.70
CA ASN A 260 14.78 28.68 18.66
C ASN A 260 15.47 28.78 20.04
N GLN A 261 14.76 28.67 21.15
CA GLN A 261 15.34 28.66 22.50
C GLN A 261 14.95 27.35 23.22
N VAL A 262 15.93 26.65 23.76
CA VAL A 262 15.84 25.24 24.22
C VAL A 262 15.27 25.10 25.65
N ASP A 263 14.47 26.08 26.07
CA ASP A 263 14.20 26.35 27.48
C ASP A 263 12.86 25.74 27.91
N GLN A 264 12.91 24.98 29.00
CA GLN A 264 11.74 24.36 29.64
C GLN A 264 10.82 25.46 30.17
N THR A 265 9.50 25.30 30.07
CA THR A 265 8.55 26.27 30.67
C THR A 265 8.61 26.13 32.20
N TYR A 266 8.44 24.89 32.69
CA TYR A 266 8.53 24.56 34.10
C TYR A 266 9.49 23.40 34.35
N ILE A 267 10.26 23.46 35.44
CA ILE A 267 11.08 22.37 35.97
C ILE A 267 10.63 22.05 37.38
N PHE A 268 10.31 20.78 37.64
CA PHE A 268 10.11 20.27 39.00
C PHE A 268 11.38 19.55 39.44
N SER A 269 12.14 20.15 40.36
CA SER A 269 13.50 19.67 40.70
C SER A 269 13.76 19.37 42.18
N GLY A 270 12.84 19.75 43.07
CA GLY A 270 12.97 19.66 44.53
C GLY A 270 12.77 18.29 45.16
N ASP A 271 12.18 18.28 46.35
CA ASP A 271 11.71 17.06 47.04
C ASP A 271 10.52 16.40 46.32
N ALA A 272 10.04 15.26 46.82
CA ALA A 272 8.94 14.54 46.19
C ALA A 272 7.62 15.32 46.30
N ASN A 273 6.94 15.50 45.16
CA ASN A 273 5.62 16.08 45.13
C ASN A 273 4.59 15.05 45.61
N THR A 274 3.55 15.50 46.32
CA THR A 274 2.55 14.63 46.95
C THR A 274 1.12 14.89 46.47
N TYR A 275 0.92 15.79 45.50
CA TYR A 275 -0.41 16.04 44.95
C TYR A 275 -0.99 14.80 44.27
N THR A 276 -2.32 14.64 44.30
CA THR A 276 -2.98 13.41 43.82
C THR A 276 -3.82 13.58 42.55
N GLY A 277 -4.12 14.81 42.11
CA GLY A 277 -5.03 15.06 40.99
C GLY A 277 -4.44 14.80 39.58
N GLY A 278 -3.16 14.44 39.49
CA GLY A 278 -2.43 14.25 38.24
C GLY A 278 -1.85 15.54 37.65
N THR A 279 -1.30 15.43 36.45
CA THR A 279 -0.59 16.52 35.75
C THR A 279 -1.13 16.68 34.34
N THR A 280 -1.42 17.92 33.94
CA THR A 280 -1.70 18.27 32.54
C THR A 280 -0.63 19.22 32.04
N VAL A 281 -0.07 18.97 30.85
CA VAL A 281 0.78 19.91 30.13
C VAL A 281 -0.01 20.33 28.89
N ASP A 282 -0.48 21.58 28.88
CA ASP A 282 -1.37 22.09 27.85
C ASP A 282 -0.61 22.94 26.82
N GLY A 283 -0.37 22.33 25.66
CA GLY A 283 0.28 22.94 24.51
C GLY A 283 -0.68 23.61 23.51
N THR A 284 -1.99 23.62 23.77
CA THR A 284 -3.03 23.99 22.78
C THR A 284 -2.88 25.42 22.28
N SER A 285 -2.53 26.36 23.17
CA SER A 285 -2.34 27.76 22.79
C SER A 285 -0.90 28.09 22.41
N HIS A 286 0.07 27.48 23.09
CA HIS A 286 1.50 27.70 22.91
C HIS A 286 2.28 26.45 23.33
N VAL A 287 3.53 26.31 22.91
CA VAL A 287 4.35 25.18 23.35
C VAL A 287 4.56 25.21 24.87
N ALA A 288 4.08 24.17 25.55
CA ALA A 288 4.28 23.93 26.98
C ALA A 288 5.24 22.76 27.20
N VAL A 289 6.24 22.95 28.07
CA VAL A 289 7.24 21.94 28.41
C VAL A 289 7.34 21.79 29.92
N LEU A 290 7.11 20.58 30.42
CA LEU A 290 7.36 20.20 31.81
C LEU A 290 8.63 19.34 31.90
N GLY A 291 9.61 19.82 32.65
CA GLY A 291 10.84 19.09 32.99
C GLY A 291 10.74 18.39 34.34
N ILE A 292 11.12 17.12 34.39
CA ILE A 292 11.21 16.31 35.61
C ILE A 292 12.56 15.60 35.70
N ASN A 293 13.05 15.34 36.90
CA ASN A 293 14.26 14.53 37.14
C ASN A 293 13.98 13.17 37.80
N ASN A 294 12.72 12.88 38.16
CA ASN A 294 12.25 11.62 38.73
C ASN A 294 10.72 11.51 38.56
N ASP A 295 10.14 10.31 38.62
CA ASP A 295 8.68 10.09 38.59
C ASP A 295 7.95 10.79 39.74
N ASN A 296 8.58 10.85 40.93
CA ASN A 296 7.99 11.48 42.11
C ASN A 296 7.79 13.01 42.00
N LYS A 297 8.12 13.61 40.86
CA LYS A 297 7.80 14.99 40.51
C LYS A 297 6.38 15.15 39.97
N LEU A 298 5.75 14.05 39.53
CA LEU A 298 4.40 14.01 38.98
C LEU A 298 3.33 13.78 40.07
N GLY A 299 3.66 14.05 41.33
CA GLY A 299 2.75 13.87 42.47
C GLY A 299 2.85 12.47 43.09
N ALA A 300 1.86 12.09 43.89
CA ALA A 300 1.76 10.74 44.44
C ALA A 300 1.46 9.72 43.33
N VAL A 301 2.07 8.53 43.42
CA VAL A 301 1.78 7.43 42.49
C VAL A 301 0.34 6.92 42.75
N PRO A 302 -0.51 6.79 41.73
CA PRO A 302 -1.85 6.22 41.89
C PRO A 302 -1.82 4.81 42.46
N GLY A 303 -2.79 4.48 43.32
CA GLY A 303 -2.91 3.15 43.93
C GLY A 303 -3.30 2.04 42.94
N ALA A 304 -3.78 2.41 41.76
CA ALA A 304 -4.09 1.54 40.62
C ALA A 304 -3.84 2.34 39.33
N ALA A 305 -3.76 1.65 38.18
CA ALA A 305 -3.55 2.30 36.90
C ALA A 305 -4.60 3.39 36.60
N ASP A 306 -4.11 4.59 36.33
CA ASP A 306 -4.87 5.79 36.01
C ASP A 306 -4.40 6.32 34.64
N ALA A 307 -5.20 6.07 33.59
CA ALA A 307 -4.85 6.41 32.21
C ALA A 307 -4.57 7.91 32.02
N ASP A 308 -5.28 8.77 32.76
CA ASP A 308 -5.22 10.23 32.63
C ASP A 308 -4.35 10.90 33.71
N ASN A 309 -3.47 10.13 34.36
CA ASN A 309 -2.62 10.67 35.42
C ASN A 309 -1.70 11.78 34.88
N ILE A 310 -1.24 11.62 33.65
CA ILE A 310 -0.52 12.62 32.87
C ILE A 310 -1.33 12.88 31.60
N VAL A 311 -1.57 14.14 31.25
CA VAL A 311 -2.26 14.52 30.01
C VAL A 311 -1.39 15.48 29.22
N LEU A 312 -1.04 15.13 27.99
CA LEU A 312 -0.32 15.98 27.05
C LEU A 312 -1.29 16.47 25.98
N LYS A 313 -1.41 17.80 25.87
CA LYS A 313 -2.34 18.44 24.93
C LYS A 313 -1.64 19.31 23.91
N GLY A 314 -2.16 19.40 22.70
CA GLY A 314 -1.69 20.36 21.69
C GLY A 314 -0.20 20.26 21.36
N GLY A 315 0.39 19.07 21.38
CA GLY A 315 1.82 18.88 21.13
C GLY A 315 2.72 19.32 22.29
N ALA A 316 2.23 19.26 23.54
CA ALA A 316 3.00 19.51 24.75
C ALA A 316 4.12 18.49 24.99
N TYR A 317 5.08 18.86 25.85
CA TYR A 317 6.30 18.10 26.10
C TYR A 317 6.41 17.65 27.56
N LEU A 318 6.65 16.37 27.76
CA LEU A 318 7.25 15.83 28.99
C LEU A 318 8.74 15.60 28.76
N ARG A 319 9.58 16.32 29.51
CA ARG A 319 11.04 16.23 29.42
C ARG A 319 11.63 15.56 30.66
N MET A 320 12.28 14.43 30.47
CA MET A 320 13.00 13.70 31.51
C MET A 320 14.45 14.17 31.53
N ASN A 321 14.83 14.98 32.51
CA ASN A 321 16.16 15.60 32.65
C ASN A 321 17.22 14.65 33.26
N GLY A 322 16.87 13.39 33.49
CA GLY A 322 17.74 12.34 34.02
C GLY A 322 17.18 10.98 33.64
N ALA A 323 17.73 9.91 34.22
CA ALA A 323 17.16 8.57 34.07
C ALA A 323 15.87 8.50 34.88
N VAL A 324 14.73 8.45 34.19
CA VAL A 324 13.40 8.44 34.81
C VAL A 324 12.63 7.21 34.34
N THR A 325 11.94 6.57 35.27
CA THR A 325 10.99 5.48 34.99
C THR A 325 9.62 5.97 35.40
N ILE A 326 8.74 6.25 34.43
CA ILE A 326 7.33 6.55 34.73
C ILE A 326 6.67 5.28 35.22
N ASP A 327 6.04 5.36 36.40
CA ASP A 327 5.41 4.22 37.06
C ASP A 327 4.30 3.58 36.21
N ALA A 328 4.12 2.26 36.32
CA ALA A 328 3.11 1.51 35.57
C ALA A 328 1.67 1.97 35.85
N ASN A 329 1.42 2.56 37.03
CA ASN A 329 0.11 3.08 37.38
C ASN A 329 -0.14 4.51 36.86
N ARG A 330 0.85 5.18 36.27
CA ARG A 330 0.69 6.52 35.68
C ARG A 330 0.53 6.43 34.17
N GLY A 331 -0.72 6.50 33.72
CA GLY A 331 -1.00 6.63 32.30
C GLY A 331 -0.69 8.03 31.75
N ILE A 332 -0.46 8.08 30.44
CA ILE A 332 -0.26 9.28 29.65
C ILE A 332 -1.34 9.34 28.57
N THR A 333 -2.21 10.34 28.62
CA THR A 333 -3.20 10.60 27.57
C THR A 333 -2.72 11.67 26.60
N LEU A 334 -2.78 11.36 25.30
CA LEU A 334 -2.45 12.24 24.19
C LEU A 334 -3.74 12.76 23.54
N ASP A 335 -3.97 14.08 23.56
CA ASP A 335 -5.13 14.66 22.88
C ASP A 335 -4.97 14.66 21.35
N GLY A 336 -5.95 15.18 20.61
CA GLY A 336 -5.88 15.22 19.13
C GLY A 336 -4.68 15.97 18.54
N GLY A 337 -3.97 16.80 19.31
CA GLY A 337 -2.72 17.45 18.92
C GLY A 337 -1.46 16.62 19.18
N GLY A 338 -1.59 15.49 19.90
CA GLY A 338 -0.47 14.62 20.27
C GLY A 338 0.40 15.17 21.41
N GLY A 339 1.50 14.47 21.68
CA GLY A 339 2.46 14.86 22.72
C GLY A 339 3.87 14.38 22.44
N PHE A 340 4.84 15.04 23.08
CA PHE A 340 6.26 14.74 22.97
C PHE A 340 6.82 14.20 24.27
N ILE A 341 7.61 13.14 24.17
CA ILE A 341 8.48 12.68 25.26
C ILE A 341 9.94 12.88 24.83
N ALA A 342 10.69 13.60 25.65
CA ALA A 342 12.11 13.83 25.45
C ALA A 342 12.89 13.38 26.69
N SER A 343 14.11 12.86 26.51
CA SER A 343 14.90 12.34 27.62
C SER A 343 16.38 12.68 27.49
N GLY A 344 16.95 13.29 28.53
CA GLY A 344 18.38 13.58 28.63
C GLY A 344 19.24 12.36 28.99
N ALA A 345 18.63 11.24 29.36
CA ALA A 345 19.29 9.97 29.65
C ALA A 345 18.42 8.78 29.22
N ALA A 346 18.87 7.54 29.44
CA ALA A 346 18.02 6.38 29.24
C ALA A 346 16.87 6.37 30.25
N SER A 347 15.65 6.41 29.74
CA SER A 347 14.41 6.49 30.52
C SER A 347 13.39 5.46 30.01
N SER A 348 12.39 5.17 30.82
CA SER A 348 11.34 4.22 30.49
C SER A 348 9.95 4.74 30.86
N VAL A 349 8.96 4.35 30.06
CA VAL A 349 7.54 4.58 30.34
C VAL A 349 6.89 3.20 30.51
N ALA A 350 6.56 2.84 31.75
CA ALA A 350 5.87 1.59 32.07
C ALA A 350 4.34 1.77 32.10
N GLY A 351 3.87 3.01 32.30
CA GLY A 351 2.47 3.36 32.25
C GLY A 351 1.88 3.24 30.86
N LEU A 352 0.54 3.11 30.83
CA LEU A 352 -0.26 3.05 29.61
C LEU A 352 -0.22 4.40 28.88
N ILE A 353 -0.05 4.41 27.56
CA ILE A 353 -0.18 5.60 26.71
C ILE A 353 -1.44 5.47 25.86
N THR A 354 -2.37 6.42 25.98
CA THR A 354 -3.66 6.40 25.30
C THR A 354 -4.02 7.67 24.55
N GLY A 355 -5.07 7.62 23.74
CA GLY A 355 -5.73 8.80 23.17
C GLY A 355 -5.51 9.00 21.66
N ASN A 356 -6.28 9.88 21.04
CA ASN A 356 -6.32 9.98 19.58
C ASN A 356 -5.06 10.63 18.95
N GLY A 357 -4.20 11.25 19.77
CA GLY A 357 -2.99 11.94 19.32
C GLY A 357 -1.84 11.03 18.92
N GLY A 358 -0.86 11.61 18.22
CA GLY A 358 0.41 10.94 17.94
C GLY A 358 1.43 11.11 19.07
N LEU A 359 2.26 10.09 19.28
CA LEU A 359 3.40 10.14 20.20
C LEU A 359 4.67 10.52 19.44
N ALA A 360 5.31 11.62 19.82
CA ALA A 360 6.60 12.02 19.26
C ALA A 360 7.73 11.82 20.28
N ILE A 361 8.86 11.26 19.83
CA ILE A 361 10.05 11.05 20.66
C ILE A 361 11.20 11.94 20.20
N GLY A 362 11.65 12.80 21.11
CA GLY A 362 12.68 13.80 20.88
C GLY A 362 12.24 14.98 20.00
N ARG A 363 13.14 15.95 19.84
CA ARG A 363 12.98 17.13 18.96
C ARG A 363 14.10 17.25 17.96
N THR A 364 13.82 17.95 16.86
CA THR A 364 14.83 18.43 15.89
C THR A 364 16.01 19.18 16.52
N ALA A 365 15.81 19.91 17.62
CA ALA A 365 16.86 20.72 18.24
C ALA A 365 17.68 19.99 19.32
N ASP A 366 17.31 18.75 19.67
CA ASP A 366 17.97 18.03 20.77
C ASP A 366 19.40 17.63 20.40
N GLY A 367 20.34 17.90 21.32
CA GLY A 367 21.78 17.81 21.13
C GLY A 367 22.40 16.40 21.22
N SER A 368 21.70 15.39 21.76
CA SER A 368 22.05 13.95 21.67
C SER A 368 21.12 13.07 22.54
N GLY A 369 21.00 11.79 22.18
CA GLY A 369 20.86 10.70 23.16
C GLY A 369 19.49 10.36 23.75
N ASN A 370 18.37 10.92 23.25
CA ASN A 370 17.04 10.49 23.70
C ASN A 370 16.94 8.96 23.61
N VAL A 371 16.87 8.25 24.74
CA VAL A 371 16.59 6.81 24.77
C VAL A 371 15.36 6.62 25.65
N VAL A 372 14.24 6.28 25.02
CA VAL A 372 12.97 6.05 25.71
C VAL A 372 12.55 4.60 25.46
N THR A 373 12.37 3.84 26.54
CA THR A 373 11.86 2.46 26.48
C THR A 373 10.37 2.44 26.79
N LEU A 374 9.54 1.98 25.85
CA LEU A 374 8.10 1.80 26.06
C LEU A 374 7.87 0.37 26.53
N SER A 375 7.35 0.18 27.74
CA SER A 375 7.30 -1.14 28.40
C SER A 375 5.87 -1.64 28.65
N ASN A 376 4.87 -1.02 28.02
CA ASN A 376 3.47 -1.38 28.21
C ASN A 376 2.88 -1.88 26.89
N SER A 377 2.40 -3.13 26.87
CA SER A 377 1.81 -3.78 25.68
C SER A 377 0.37 -3.34 25.39
N GLY A 378 -0.21 -2.48 26.21
CA GLY A 378 -1.60 -2.02 26.09
C GLY A 378 -1.75 -0.65 25.43
N ASN A 379 -0.66 -0.02 24.98
CA ASN A 379 -0.69 1.33 24.41
C ASN A 379 -1.65 1.40 23.20
N ASP A 380 -2.56 2.36 23.17
CA ASP A 380 -3.68 2.43 22.21
C ASP A 380 -3.84 3.80 21.54
N TYR A 381 -2.77 4.60 21.49
CA TYR A 381 -2.83 5.93 20.89
C TYR A 381 -2.88 5.90 19.35
N GLY A 382 -3.73 6.75 18.76
CA GLY A 382 -4.12 6.62 17.34
C GLY A 382 -3.27 7.39 16.32
N GLY A 383 -2.64 8.51 16.68
CA GLY A 383 -1.98 9.42 15.71
C GLY A 383 -0.60 8.94 15.21
N GLY A 384 -0.20 7.72 15.54
CA GLY A 384 1.08 7.11 15.15
C GLY A 384 2.24 7.46 16.08
N THR A 385 3.39 6.84 15.81
CA THR A 385 4.63 7.04 16.59
C THR A 385 5.67 7.73 15.72
N ASN A 386 6.15 8.89 16.15
CA ASN A 386 7.14 9.68 15.41
C ASN A 386 8.48 9.74 16.16
N VAL A 387 9.48 9.03 15.64
CA VAL A 387 10.85 9.06 16.17
C VAL A 387 11.63 10.14 15.43
N LEU A 388 11.60 11.35 15.97
CA LEU A 388 12.26 12.50 15.37
C LEU A 388 13.78 12.45 15.59
N ARG A 389 14.21 12.16 16.82
CA ARG A 389 15.62 12.05 17.20
C ARG A 389 15.85 11.14 18.40
N GLY A 390 16.91 10.33 18.33
CA GLY A 390 17.29 9.39 19.38
C GLY A 390 16.82 7.97 19.08
N THR A 391 16.65 7.18 20.13
CA THR A 391 16.21 5.78 20.10
C THR A 391 14.93 5.61 20.89
N VAL A 392 13.94 4.96 20.28
CA VAL A 392 12.85 4.32 21.02
C VAL A 392 13.13 2.84 21.10
N ARG A 393 13.06 2.27 22.30
CA ARG A 393 13.19 0.84 22.56
C ARG A 393 11.85 0.25 22.94
N LEU A 394 11.57 -0.96 22.46
CA LEU A 394 10.50 -1.77 23.03
C LEU A 394 11.01 -2.47 24.29
N GLY A 395 10.18 -2.47 25.33
CA GLY A 395 10.36 -3.25 26.56
C GLY A 395 9.25 -4.29 26.76
N ALA A 396 8.30 -4.37 25.83
CA ALA A 396 7.21 -5.32 25.76
C ALA A 396 6.72 -5.43 24.30
N ASP A 397 6.07 -6.54 23.96
CA ASP A 397 5.40 -6.70 22.67
C ASP A 397 4.31 -5.65 22.51
N ASN A 398 4.14 -5.14 21.29
CA ASN A 398 3.10 -4.17 20.93
C ASN A 398 3.09 -2.91 21.81
N ALA A 399 4.28 -2.42 22.18
CA ALA A 399 4.38 -1.19 22.98
C ALA A 399 4.18 0.10 22.17
N PHE A 400 3.89 0.02 20.87
CA PHE A 400 3.42 1.16 20.06
C PHE A 400 1.89 1.13 19.93
N GLY A 401 1.30 2.31 19.70
CA GLY A 401 -0.08 2.40 19.22
C GLY A 401 -0.19 1.80 17.81
N SER A 402 -1.16 0.91 17.61
CA SER A 402 -1.29 0.09 16.40
C SER A 402 -1.84 0.82 15.18
N ASP A 403 -2.68 1.83 15.37
CA ASP A 403 -3.53 2.35 14.29
C ASP A 403 -2.81 3.35 13.37
N GLY A 404 -1.82 4.05 13.90
CA GLY A 404 -1.10 5.10 13.17
C GLY A 404 0.27 4.66 12.66
N PRO A 405 0.85 5.40 11.70
CA PRO A 405 2.13 5.03 11.12
C PRO A 405 3.30 5.23 12.09
N LEU A 406 4.30 4.35 11.98
CA LEU A 406 5.62 4.53 12.54
C LEU A 406 6.47 5.40 11.61
N THR A 407 6.72 6.63 12.04
CA THR A 407 7.56 7.59 11.30
C THR A 407 8.96 7.60 11.89
N VAL A 408 9.97 7.29 11.07
CA VAL A 408 11.38 7.31 11.51
C VAL A 408 12.13 8.40 10.75
N GLY A 409 12.52 9.46 11.47
CA GLY A 409 13.32 10.56 10.94
C GLY A 409 12.83 11.93 11.37
N GLY A 410 13.75 12.90 11.39
CA GLY A 410 13.50 14.29 11.75
C GLY A 410 14.62 15.21 11.27
N LEU A 411 14.41 16.53 11.37
CA LEU A 411 15.37 17.50 10.84
C LEU A 411 16.71 17.46 11.60
N GLY A 412 17.82 17.51 10.85
CA GLY A 412 19.22 17.66 11.30
C GLY A 412 19.99 16.37 11.68
N GLY A 413 21.33 16.42 11.59
CA GLY A 413 22.22 15.27 11.33
C GLY A 413 22.57 14.31 12.49
N VAL A 414 21.60 13.82 13.25
CA VAL A 414 21.79 12.73 14.26
C VAL A 414 20.98 11.47 13.84
N ASN A 415 20.91 10.41 14.64
CA ASN A 415 20.14 9.21 14.32
C ASN A 415 18.69 9.31 14.86
N ALA A 416 17.72 8.82 14.09
CA ALA A 416 16.40 8.38 14.56
C ALA A 416 16.35 6.85 14.47
N THR A 417 16.07 6.20 15.58
CA THR A 417 16.21 4.74 15.74
C THR A 417 15.00 4.16 16.44
N VAL A 418 14.42 3.14 15.85
CA VAL A 418 13.51 2.21 16.53
C VAL A 418 14.29 0.95 16.81
N ASP A 419 14.24 0.46 18.04
CA ASP A 419 14.94 -0.72 18.48
C ASP A 419 13.94 -1.69 19.11
N LEU A 420 13.66 -2.79 18.40
CA LEU A 420 12.64 -3.77 18.76
C LEU A 420 13.08 -4.64 19.94
N GLU A 421 14.39 -4.74 20.22
CA GLU A 421 14.96 -5.44 21.39
C GLU A 421 14.44 -6.89 21.60
N GLY A 422 14.01 -7.57 20.53
CA GLY A 422 13.50 -8.95 20.56
C GLY A 422 11.99 -9.05 20.81
N PHE A 423 11.27 -7.92 20.87
CA PHE A 423 9.82 -7.84 21.00
C PHE A 423 9.14 -7.61 19.65
N ASP A 424 7.88 -8.05 19.53
CA ASP A 424 7.05 -7.83 18.36
C ASP A 424 6.35 -6.47 18.41
N ALA A 425 5.95 -5.94 17.24
CA ALA A 425 5.19 -4.70 17.15
C ALA A 425 4.18 -4.71 16.00
N VAL A 426 3.03 -4.07 16.23
CA VAL A 426 2.01 -3.78 15.21
C VAL A 426 1.94 -2.27 15.00
N VAL A 427 1.93 -1.81 13.75
CA VAL A 427 1.83 -0.38 13.38
C VAL A 427 0.99 -0.20 12.10
N GLY A 428 0.35 0.95 11.93
CA GLY A 428 -0.55 1.24 10.79
C GLY A 428 0.16 1.51 9.45
N GLY A 429 1.48 1.34 9.41
CA GLY A 429 2.35 1.72 8.31
C GLY A 429 3.75 2.09 8.81
N VAL A 430 4.74 2.00 7.94
CA VAL A 430 6.10 2.48 8.22
C VAL A 430 6.47 3.51 7.18
N GLN A 431 6.87 4.70 7.64
CA GLN A 431 7.25 5.78 6.75
C GLN A 431 8.53 6.49 7.16
N LEU A 432 9.20 7.06 6.16
CA LEU A 432 10.34 7.93 6.41
C LEU A 432 9.92 9.34 6.81
N GLY A 433 10.55 9.84 7.87
CA GLY A 433 10.70 11.27 8.09
C GLY A 433 11.79 11.88 7.21
N VAL A 434 11.87 13.20 7.23
CA VAL A 434 12.90 13.98 6.51
C VAL A 434 14.21 14.05 7.31
N GLY A 435 15.35 14.17 6.61
CA GLY A 435 16.68 14.35 7.23
C GLY A 435 17.32 13.06 7.74
N ASN A 436 18.35 13.24 8.58
CA ASN A 436 18.95 12.32 9.58
C ASN A 436 19.20 10.82 9.21
N THR A 437 19.97 10.08 10.01
CA THR A 437 20.15 8.63 9.78
C THR A 437 18.98 7.89 10.39
N ARG A 438 18.26 7.10 9.58
CA ARG A 438 16.96 6.51 9.92
C ARG A 438 17.10 5.00 9.93
N GLN A 439 16.78 4.37 11.05
CA GLN A 439 16.89 2.92 11.15
C GLN A 439 15.82 2.31 12.06
N ILE A 440 15.31 1.16 11.65
CA ILE A 440 14.64 0.19 12.50
C ILE A 440 15.64 -0.92 12.75
N ARG A 441 15.75 -1.40 13.99
CA ARG A 441 16.70 -2.45 14.31
C ARG A 441 16.19 -3.41 15.37
N ASN A 442 16.81 -4.58 15.41
CA ASN A 442 16.64 -5.52 16.50
C ASN A 442 17.99 -5.91 17.12
N ASN A 443 18.27 -5.36 18.31
CA ASN A 443 19.44 -5.76 19.11
C ASN A 443 19.11 -6.72 20.25
N GLY A 444 17.89 -7.27 20.27
CA GLY A 444 17.48 -8.28 21.23
C GLY A 444 18.17 -9.62 21.01
N ALA A 445 17.93 -10.54 21.95
CA ALA A 445 18.46 -11.90 21.89
C ALA A 445 17.68 -12.82 20.93
N THR A 446 16.48 -12.42 20.52
CA THR A 446 15.53 -13.17 19.68
C THR A 446 15.15 -12.38 18.45
N ALA A 447 14.59 -13.04 17.44
CA ALA A 447 13.95 -12.36 16.30
C ALA A 447 12.78 -11.50 16.81
N SER A 448 12.48 -10.43 16.08
CA SER A 448 11.31 -9.57 16.30
C SER A 448 10.45 -9.58 15.05
N THR A 449 9.13 -9.55 15.21
CA THR A 449 8.17 -9.41 14.11
C THR A 449 7.60 -8.01 14.09
N LEU A 450 7.74 -7.32 12.96
CA LEU A 450 7.07 -6.05 12.70
C LEU A 450 5.89 -6.30 11.76
N THR A 451 4.68 -6.25 12.32
CA THR A 451 3.42 -6.30 11.59
C THR A 451 3.02 -4.88 11.16
N ILE A 452 2.78 -4.71 9.88
CA ILE A 452 2.45 -3.44 9.24
C ILE A 452 1.01 -3.57 8.72
N ASP A 453 0.04 -3.06 9.48
CA ASP A 453 -1.39 -3.15 9.20
C ASP A 453 -1.89 -1.87 8.53
N VAL A 454 -1.66 -1.75 7.21
CA VAL A 454 -1.97 -0.52 6.47
C VAL A 454 -3.46 -0.45 6.16
N ALA A 455 -4.13 0.58 6.68
CA ALA A 455 -5.55 0.83 6.45
C ALA A 455 -5.90 1.02 4.96
N ASP A 456 -7.19 0.85 4.62
CA ASP A 456 -7.68 0.96 3.24
C ASP A 456 -7.35 2.34 2.63
N THR A 457 -6.97 2.34 1.36
CA THR A 457 -6.53 3.51 0.57
C THR A 457 -5.26 4.23 1.05
N GLU A 458 -4.68 3.86 2.19
CA GLU A 458 -3.43 4.42 2.69
C GLU A 458 -2.21 3.78 2.02
N SER A 459 -1.13 4.56 1.91
CA SER A 459 0.12 4.12 1.31
C SER A 459 1.32 4.78 2.00
N TYR A 460 2.26 3.97 2.47
CA TYR A 460 3.44 4.44 3.20
C TYR A 460 4.73 3.95 2.55
N ASN A 461 5.77 4.78 2.55
CA ASN A 461 7.07 4.47 1.97
C ASN A 461 8.18 4.54 3.03
N TYR A 462 8.94 3.45 3.16
CA TYR A 462 10.12 3.34 4.00
C TYR A 462 11.40 2.99 3.21
N GLY A 463 12.35 3.93 3.17
CA GLY A 463 13.70 3.76 2.61
C GLY A 463 14.84 3.82 3.63
N GLY A 464 14.54 3.67 4.93
CA GLY A 464 15.53 3.73 6.02
C GLY A 464 16.29 2.41 6.18
N ASN A 465 17.27 2.33 7.08
CA ASN A 465 17.96 1.05 7.31
C ASN A 465 17.06 0.09 8.10
N LEU A 466 17.05 -1.19 7.74
CA LEU A 466 16.85 -2.26 8.70
C LEU A 466 18.24 -2.78 9.10
N THR A 467 18.46 -2.92 10.42
CA THR A 467 19.74 -3.34 11.00
C THR A 467 19.54 -4.13 12.29
N GLY A 468 20.60 -4.52 12.96
CA GLY A 468 20.55 -5.19 14.25
C GLY A 468 21.49 -6.37 14.35
N SER A 469 21.61 -6.92 15.57
CA SER A 469 22.31 -8.19 15.81
C SER A 469 21.41 -9.41 15.65
N SER A 470 20.09 -9.20 15.59
CA SER A 470 19.07 -10.22 15.38
C SER A 470 18.12 -9.79 14.27
N VAL A 471 17.41 -10.74 13.67
CA VAL A 471 16.57 -10.51 12.48
C VAL A 471 15.27 -9.76 12.83
N VAL A 472 14.75 -9.05 11.83
CA VAL A 472 13.40 -8.47 11.84
C VAL A 472 12.57 -9.21 10.79
N ASN A 473 11.57 -9.96 11.25
CA ASN A 473 10.52 -10.53 10.40
C ASN A 473 9.51 -9.45 10.05
N LEU A 474 8.91 -9.54 8.87
CA LEU A 474 7.90 -8.60 8.40
C LEU A 474 6.59 -9.33 8.11
N ILE A 475 5.48 -8.77 8.61
CA ILE A 475 4.14 -9.16 8.21
C ILE A 475 3.45 -7.94 7.62
N LYS A 476 2.92 -8.06 6.41
CA LYS A 476 2.05 -7.05 5.80
C LYS A 476 0.59 -7.48 5.93
N ASP A 477 -0.15 -6.71 6.72
CA ASP A 477 -1.59 -6.81 6.95
C ASP A 477 -2.30 -5.53 6.48
N GLY A 478 -3.63 -5.56 6.49
CA GLY A 478 -4.46 -4.45 6.08
C GLY A 478 -4.52 -4.24 4.56
N PRO A 479 -5.61 -3.68 4.04
CA PRO A 479 -5.85 -3.57 2.59
C PRO A 479 -4.98 -2.54 1.86
N GLY A 480 -4.31 -1.62 2.57
CA GLY A 480 -3.47 -0.59 1.98
C GLY A 480 -2.10 -1.06 1.51
N THR A 481 -1.23 -0.12 1.14
CA THR A 481 0.07 -0.39 0.52
C THR A 481 1.24 0.00 1.44
N GLN A 482 2.21 -0.90 1.60
CA GLN A 482 3.53 -0.57 2.14
C GLN A 482 4.58 -0.67 1.04
N ILE A 483 5.43 0.35 0.93
CA ILE A 483 6.53 0.42 -0.03
C ILE A 483 7.84 0.45 0.75
N PHE A 484 8.77 -0.39 0.34
CA PHE A 484 10.17 -0.39 0.76
C PHE A 484 11.01 0.08 -0.43
N ASP A 485 11.54 1.31 -0.34
CA ASP A 485 12.29 2.00 -1.41
C ASP A 485 13.56 2.67 -0.84
N ARG A 486 14.57 1.84 -0.64
CA ARG A 486 15.91 2.20 -0.22
C ARG A 486 16.89 1.95 -1.36
N THR A 487 17.30 3.02 -2.03
CA THR A 487 18.36 2.95 -3.04
C THR A 487 19.62 2.26 -2.48
N SER A 488 20.03 1.14 -3.08
CA SER A 488 21.16 0.26 -2.69
C SER A 488 20.88 -0.82 -1.63
N GLY A 489 19.62 -1.09 -1.29
CA GLY A 489 19.25 -2.20 -0.40
C GLY A 489 19.51 -1.95 1.09
N TYR A 490 18.99 -2.80 1.97
CA TYR A 490 19.10 -2.67 3.43
C TYR A 490 20.46 -3.10 3.99
N THR A 491 20.80 -2.62 5.18
CA THR A 491 22.11 -2.88 5.82
C THR A 491 22.18 -4.18 6.59
N SER A 492 21.04 -4.81 6.86
CA SER A 492 20.93 -6.16 7.38
C SER A 492 19.71 -6.84 6.79
N ASP A 493 19.67 -8.15 6.99
CA ASP A 493 18.74 -9.05 6.38
C ASP A 493 17.35 -8.95 7.02
N PHE A 494 16.31 -9.03 6.19
CA PHE A 494 14.99 -9.43 6.64
C PHE A 494 15.04 -10.89 7.10
N GLY A 495 14.24 -11.24 8.11
CA GLY A 495 13.92 -12.63 8.41
C GLY A 495 12.83 -13.15 7.48
N ASP A 496 11.80 -13.74 8.07
CA ASP A 496 10.62 -14.18 7.33
C ASP A 496 9.81 -12.98 6.82
N LEU A 497 9.24 -13.12 5.62
CA LEU A 497 8.41 -12.11 4.96
C LEU A 497 7.03 -12.69 4.65
N THR A 498 5.99 -12.18 5.31
CA THR A 498 4.60 -12.62 5.09
C THR A 498 3.73 -11.48 4.56
N VAL A 499 2.90 -11.75 3.57
CA VAL A 499 1.89 -10.82 3.04
C VAL A 499 0.51 -11.46 3.12
N ASN A 500 -0.29 -11.05 4.11
CA ASN A 500 -1.65 -11.54 4.29
C ASN A 500 -2.67 -10.71 3.52
N GLU A 501 -2.53 -9.38 3.51
CA GLU A 501 -3.49 -8.47 2.87
C GLU A 501 -2.83 -7.24 2.24
N GLY A 502 -3.57 -6.57 1.34
CA GLY A 502 -3.12 -5.36 0.66
C GLY A 502 -1.90 -5.58 -0.23
N ALA A 503 -1.03 -4.57 -0.35
CA ALA A 503 0.15 -4.64 -1.19
C ALA A 503 1.45 -4.35 -0.42
N LEU A 504 2.47 -5.18 -0.65
CA LEU A 504 3.84 -4.91 -0.27
C LEU A 504 4.70 -4.75 -1.53
N GLU A 505 5.41 -3.64 -1.64
CA GLU A 505 6.34 -3.38 -2.75
C GLU A 505 7.78 -3.33 -2.24
N LEU A 506 8.61 -4.24 -2.75
CA LEU A 506 10.06 -4.23 -2.62
C LEU A 506 10.64 -3.62 -3.91
N ASN A 507 10.96 -2.33 -3.85
CA ASN A 507 11.34 -1.52 -5.02
C ASN A 507 12.61 -0.70 -4.72
N ASN A 508 13.63 -1.34 -4.16
CA ASN A 508 14.86 -0.67 -3.73
C ASN A 508 15.87 -0.41 -4.87
N GLY A 509 15.61 -0.90 -6.07
CA GLY A 509 16.51 -0.81 -7.23
C GLY A 509 17.91 -1.42 -6.99
N GLY A 510 18.04 -2.32 -6.02
CA GLY A 510 19.30 -2.90 -5.54
C GLY A 510 19.17 -4.38 -5.13
N THR A 511 19.94 -4.78 -4.11
CA THR A 511 19.88 -6.13 -3.53
C THR A 511 19.33 -6.07 -2.12
N THR A 512 18.38 -6.93 -1.80
CA THR A 512 17.83 -7.09 -0.45
C THR A 512 18.08 -8.50 0.06
N ASP A 513 18.62 -8.59 1.26
CA ASP A 513 18.86 -9.86 1.93
C ASP A 513 17.58 -10.26 2.69
N VAL A 514 16.96 -11.37 2.30
CA VAL A 514 15.82 -12.01 2.98
C VAL A 514 16.30 -13.39 3.41
N THR A 515 16.67 -13.56 4.67
CA THR A 515 17.24 -14.82 5.19
C THR A 515 16.21 -15.89 5.55
N GLY A 516 14.92 -15.54 5.53
CA GLY A 516 13.83 -16.43 5.89
C GLY A 516 13.02 -16.94 4.69
N ASP A 517 11.80 -17.37 4.99
CA ASP A 517 10.80 -17.77 4.01
C ASP A 517 10.00 -16.54 3.52
N ILE A 518 9.54 -16.60 2.26
CA ILE A 518 8.54 -15.67 1.73
C ILE A 518 7.18 -16.38 1.68
N SER A 519 6.15 -15.78 2.27
CA SER A 519 4.78 -16.31 2.24
C SER A 519 3.78 -15.24 1.78
N VAL A 520 3.03 -15.54 0.73
CA VAL A 520 1.91 -14.71 0.24
C VAL A 520 0.64 -15.52 0.45
N THR A 521 -0.19 -15.09 1.39
CA THR A 521 -1.39 -15.83 1.82
C THR A 521 -2.69 -15.17 1.36
N GLY A 522 -2.67 -13.89 0.97
CA GLY A 522 -3.85 -13.19 0.43
C GLY A 522 -3.57 -11.91 -0.35
N GLY A 523 -2.60 -11.09 0.04
CA GLY A 523 -2.29 -9.81 -0.62
C GLY A 523 -1.45 -9.92 -1.90
N THR A 524 -0.82 -8.82 -2.32
CA THR A 524 0.14 -8.78 -3.42
C THR A 524 1.54 -8.45 -2.91
N LEU A 525 2.51 -9.31 -3.18
CA LEU A 525 3.92 -9.00 -3.03
C LEU A 525 4.50 -8.64 -4.40
N ARG A 526 5.02 -7.42 -4.55
CA ARG A 526 5.72 -6.97 -5.76
C ARG A 526 7.21 -6.87 -5.47
N VAL A 527 8.01 -7.60 -6.24
CA VAL A 527 9.47 -7.61 -6.12
C VAL A 527 10.08 -7.16 -7.46
N ASP A 528 10.72 -5.99 -7.47
CA ASP A 528 11.43 -5.43 -8.62
C ASP A 528 12.94 -5.29 -8.39
N GLU A 529 13.47 -6.12 -7.49
CA GLU A 529 14.86 -6.08 -7.07
C GLU A 529 15.44 -7.49 -6.91
N THR A 530 16.76 -7.58 -6.74
CA THR A 530 17.44 -8.85 -6.46
C THR A 530 17.24 -9.20 -4.99
N LEU A 531 16.73 -10.39 -4.71
CA LEU A 531 16.74 -10.95 -3.36
C LEU A 531 17.91 -11.92 -3.20
N VAL A 532 18.43 -12.05 -1.98
CA VAL A 532 19.39 -13.10 -1.60
C VAL A 532 19.00 -13.69 -0.26
N GLY A 533 19.49 -14.90 0.04
CA GLY A 533 19.20 -15.58 1.31
C GLY A 533 17.85 -16.32 1.39
N VAL A 534 16.93 -16.09 0.44
CA VAL A 534 15.57 -16.67 0.45
C VAL A 534 15.66 -18.19 0.52
N THR A 535 14.96 -18.78 1.48
CA THR A 535 15.00 -20.23 1.71
C THR A 535 13.88 -20.96 0.97
N SER A 536 12.66 -20.43 1.00
CA SER A 536 11.55 -20.85 0.14
C SER A 536 10.56 -19.71 -0.13
N VAL A 537 9.70 -19.90 -1.12
CA VAL A 537 8.65 -18.98 -1.53
C VAL A 537 7.33 -19.76 -1.63
N SER A 538 6.35 -19.38 -0.83
CA SER A 538 5.00 -19.94 -0.83
C SER A 538 3.97 -18.90 -1.23
N VAL A 539 3.09 -19.26 -2.17
CA VAL A 539 1.98 -18.42 -2.64
C VAL A 539 0.70 -19.23 -2.46
N THR A 540 0.16 -19.21 -1.23
CA THR A 540 -1.03 -19.96 -0.83
C THR A 540 -2.34 -19.17 -1.03
N GLY A 541 -2.21 -17.92 -1.47
CA GLY A 541 -3.27 -17.02 -1.86
C GLY A 541 -2.68 -15.76 -2.46
N GLY A 542 -3.51 -14.81 -2.88
CA GLY A 542 -3.02 -13.55 -3.43
C GLY A 542 -2.12 -13.69 -4.65
N ALA A 543 -1.18 -12.77 -4.81
CA ALA A 543 -0.27 -12.74 -5.96
C ALA A 543 1.17 -12.37 -5.58
N LEU A 544 2.14 -13.18 -6.01
CA LEU A 544 3.54 -12.80 -6.07
C LEU A 544 3.85 -12.27 -7.47
N ARG A 545 4.32 -11.03 -7.57
CA ARG A 545 4.78 -10.44 -8.81
C ARG A 545 6.30 -10.30 -8.83
N ILE A 546 6.93 -10.93 -9.82
CA ILE A 546 8.37 -10.88 -10.04
C ILE A 546 8.71 -10.24 -11.38
N SER A 547 9.85 -9.55 -11.41
CA SER A 547 10.41 -8.97 -12.64
C SER A 547 11.63 -9.73 -13.18
N SER A 548 12.31 -10.54 -12.36
CA SER A 548 13.40 -11.42 -12.77
C SER A 548 13.46 -12.68 -11.87
N ASP A 549 14.33 -13.66 -12.17
CA ASP A 549 14.50 -14.86 -11.34
C ASP A 549 15.18 -14.51 -10.01
N ASP A 550 16.05 -13.50 -10.04
CA ASP A 550 16.69 -12.94 -8.86
C ASP A 550 15.68 -12.38 -7.84
N CYS A 551 14.45 -12.06 -8.25
CA CYS A 551 13.37 -11.69 -7.33
C CYS A 551 12.93 -12.85 -6.42
N LEU A 552 13.34 -14.08 -6.69
CA LEU A 552 13.07 -15.27 -5.87
C LEU A 552 14.24 -15.63 -4.94
N GLY A 553 15.31 -14.84 -4.90
CA GLY A 553 16.49 -15.13 -4.09
C GLY A 553 17.70 -15.56 -4.92
N SER A 554 18.78 -15.99 -4.26
CA SER A 554 19.90 -16.65 -4.95
C SER A 554 19.46 -18.00 -5.50
N VAL A 555 19.95 -18.35 -6.70
CA VAL A 555 19.67 -19.66 -7.31
C VAL A 555 20.30 -20.77 -6.45
N PRO A 556 19.53 -21.81 -6.05
CA PRO A 556 20.09 -22.96 -5.37
C PRO A 556 21.18 -23.67 -6.19
N GLY A 557 22.24 -24.16 -5.54
CA GLY A 557 23.34 -24.86 -6.22
C GLY A 557 22.97 -26.23 -6.82
N ALA A 558 21.81 -26.76 -6.48
CA ALA A 558 21.18 -27.96 -7.02
C ALA A 558 19.65 -27.84 -6.88
N SER A 559 18.89 -28.70 -7.55
CA SER A 559 17.42 -28.71 -7.43
C SER A 559 16.99 -28.87 -5.96
N THR A 560 16.28 -27.86 -5.46
CA THR A 560 15.66 -27.82 -4.14
C THR A 560 14.15 -27.96 -4.32
N PRO A 561 13.56 -29.11 -3.94
CA PRO A 561 12.11 -29.29 -3.93
C PRO A 561 11.41 -28.23 -3.08
N ASP A 562 10.19 -27.89 -3.45
CA ASP A 562 9.32 -26.94 -2.73
C ASP A 562 9.90 -25.52 -2.56
N PHE A 563 10.97 -25.17 -3.27
CA PHE A 563 11.52 -23.81 -3.25
C PHE A 563 10.47 -22.78 -3.66
N LEU A 564 9.64 -23.12 -4.65
CA LEU A 564 8.50 -22.33 -5.07
C LEU A 564 7.21 -23.16 -4.97
N THR A 565 6.36 -22.85 -4.01
CA THR A 565 5.07 -23.52 -3.82
C THR A 565 3.93 -22.60 -4.21
N LEU A 566 3.04 -23.06 -5.10
CA LEU A 566 1.77 -22.40 -5.42
C LEU A 566 0.63 -23.26 -4.87
N ASP A 567 -0.21 -22.70 -4.00
CA ASP A 567 -1.31 -23.44 -3.34
C ASP A 567 -2.56 -22.56 -3.20
N GLY A 568 -3.15 -22.17 -4.33
CA GLY A 568 -4.30 -21.28 -4.44
C GLY A 568 -3.95 -19.84 -4.84
N GLY A 569 -2.65 -19.51 -4.92
CA GLY A 569 -2.15 -18.19 -5.30
C GLY A 569 -1.68 -18.05 -6.75
N THR A 570 -1.28 -16.83 -7.11
CA THR A 570 -0.81 -16.47 -8.46
C THR A 570 0.66 -16.08 -8.47
N LEU A 571 1.46 -16.69 -9.34
CA LEU A 571 2.75 -16.16 -9.76
C LEU A 571 2.56 -15.28 -11.00
N ASN A 572 2.69 -13.97 -10.82
CA ASN A 572 2.66 -12.99 -11.89
C ASN A 572 4.08 -12.65 -12.35
N VAL A 573 4.45 -13.11 -13.54
CA VAL A 573 5.74 -12.79 -14.15
C VAL A 573 5.58 -11.56 -15.05
N ARG A 574 6.25 -10.46 -14.69
CA ARG A 574 6.20 -9.18 -15.42
C ARG A 574 7.56 -8.46 -15.35
N LEU A 575 8.33 -8.53 -16.42
CA LEU A 575 9.60 -7.78 -16.54
C LEU A 575 9.39 -6.27 -16.58
N SER A 576 10.46 -5.55 -16.26
CA SER A 576 10.53 -4.09 -16.18
C SER A 576 10.81 -3.39 -17.51
N SER A 577 11.12 -4.10 -18.60
CA SER A 577 11.43 -3.50 -19.91
C SER A 577 10.64 -4.09 -21.08
N ASP A 578 10.23 -3.23 -22.03
CA ASP A 578 9.46 -3.58 -23.23
C ASP A 578 10.30 -4.19 -24.37
N THR A 579 11.55 -4.57 -24.08
CA THR A 579 12.49 -5.01 -25.11
C THR A 579 12.48 -6.53 -25.17
N GLY A 580 11.71 -7.11 -26.10
CA GLY A 580 11.85 -8.49 -26.61
C GLY A 580 12.79 -9.44 -25.85
N GLY A 581 12.30 -10.44 -25.10
CA GLY A 581 13.15 -11.40 -24.41
C GLY A 581 12.41 -12.59 -23.82
N SER A 582 13.12 -13.71 -23.62
CA SER A 582 12.62 -14.85 -22.85
C SER A 582 13.08 -14.72 -21.41
N PHE A 583 12.15 -14.92 -20.48
CA PHE A 583 12.41 -15.01 -19.05
C PHE A 583 12.51 -16.47 -18.66
N ALA A 584 13.51 -16.87 -17.88
CA ALA A 584 13.60 -18.23 -17.38
C ALA A 584 13.63 -18.23 -15.85
N ILE A 585 12.79 -19.09 -15.25
CA ILE A 585 12.94 -19.47 -13.84
C ILE A 585 13.94 -20.62 -13.80
N ASP A 586 14.95 -20.53 -12.94
CA ASP A 586 16.00 -21.55 -12.89
C ASP A 586 15.43 -22.91 -12.46
N SER A 587 15.81 -23.98 -13.16
CA SER A 587 15.32 -25.35 -12.90
C SER A 587 15.72 -25.89 -11.52
N ASN A 588 16.70 -25.28 -10.86
CA ASN A 588 17.07 -25.64 -9.49
C ASN A 588 16.07 -25.14 -8.44
N ARG A 589 15.16 -24.22 -8.80
CA ARG A 589 14.04 -23.83 -7.96
C ARG A 589 12.90 -24.82 -8.19
N GLY A 590 12.86 -25.91 -7.42
CA GLY A 590 11.80 -26.90 -7.53
C GLY A 590 10.43 -26.27 -7.28
N MET A 591 9.48 -26.53 -8.18
CA MET A 591 8.13 -25.98 -8.10
C MET A 591 7.12 -27.04 -7.68
N THR A 592 6.23 -26.69 -6.76
CA THR A 592 5.17 -27.59 -6.26
C THR A 592 3.81 -26.92 -6.30
N LEU A 593 2.80 -27.66 -6.80
CA LEU A 593 1.39 -27.27 -6.79
C LEU A 593 0.68 -27.97 -5.62
N GLY A 594 0.30 -27.18 -4.61
CA GLY A 594 -0.49 -27.63 -3.47
C GLY A 594 -1.93 -27.97 -3.85
N ALA A 595 -2.74 -28.42 -2.90
CA ALA A 595 -4.11 -28.89 -3.18
C ALA A 595 -5.05 -27.81 -3.75
N GLY A 596 -4.76 -26.53 -3.48
CA GLY A 596 -5.43 -25.37 -4.05
C GLY A 596 -5.04 -25.03 -5.48
N GLY A 597 -4.03 -25.71 -6.05
CA GLY A 597 -3.51 -25.46 -7.39
C GLY A 597 -2.65 -24.19 -7.48
N GLY A 598 -2.33 -23.73 -8.68
CA GLY A 598 -1.56 -22.51 -8.86
C GLY A 598 -1.86 -21.84 -10.20
N VAL A 599 -1.78 -20.51 -10.22
CA VAL A 599 -1.90 -19.73 -11.45
C VAL A 599 -0.54 -19.17 -11.83
N ILE A 600 -0.11 -19.38 -13.07
CA ILE A 600 1.05 -18.69 -13.66
C ILE A 600 0.51 -17.69 -14.68
N GLN A 601 0.64 -16.41 -14.34
CA GLN A 601 0.28 -15.29 -15.20
C GLN A 601 1.52 -14.72 -15.89
N THR A 602 1.51 -14.74 -17.20
CA THR A 602 2.60 -14.18 -18.02
C THR A 602 2.14 -12.84 -18.60
N THR A 603 2.35 -11.74 -17.86
CA THR A 603 1.84 -10.39 -18.20
C THR A 603 2.97 -9.45 -18.61
N THR A 604 2.98 -8.94 -19.84
CA THR A 604 3.95 -7.92 -20.29
C THR A 604 3.29 -6.84 -21.16
N PRO A 605 3.83 -5.61 -21.22
CA PRO A 605 3.16 -4.49 -21.87
C PRO A 605 3.17 -4.56 -23.41
N SER A 606 4.16 -5.21 -24.04
CA SER A 606 4.17 -5.44 -25.50
C SER A 606 5.19 -6.53 -25.92
N GLY A 607 5.01 -7.09 -27.13
CA GLY A 607 5.91 -8.09 -27.74
C GLY A 607 5.51 -9.55 -27.51
N ALA A 608 5.99 -10.45 -28.37
CA ALA A 608 5.82 -11.90 -28.22
C ALA A 608 6.91 -12.44 -27.28
N TRP A 609 6.52 -12.77 -26.06
CA TRP A 609 7.46 -13.16 -24.99
C TRP A 609 7.10 -14.52 -24.41
N ALA A 610 8.11 -15.18 -23.84
CA ALA A 610 7.99 -16.50 -23.23
C ALA A 610 8.62 -16.54 -21.83
N VAL A 611 7.87 -17.10 -20.88
CA VAL A 611 8.35 -17.55 -19.58
C VAL A 611 8.69 -19.02 -19.68
N THR A 612 9.93 -19.40 -19.43
CA THR A 612 10.42 -20.78 -19.53
C THR A 612 10.70 -21.33 -18.15
N TYR A 613 10.19 -22.53 -17.87
CA TYR A 613 10.58 -23.33 -16.72
C TYR A 613 10.94 -24.74 -17.17
N ASN A 614 12.21 -25.08 -17.03
CA ASN A 614 12.77 -26.38 -17.42
C ASN A 614 12.94 -27.34 -16.24
N GLY A 615 12.56 -26.91 -15.03
CA GLY A 615 12.49 -27.78 -13.85
C GLY A 615 11.21 -28.61 -13.84
N ASP A 616 11.18 -29.60 -12.95
CA ASP A 616 10.01 -30.46 -12.75
C ASP A 616 9.00 -29.75 -11.84
N ILE A 617 7.74 -29.66 -12.28
CA ILE A 617 6.63 -29.26 -11.40
C ILE A 617 6.01 -30.52 -10.77
N THR A 618 5.86 -30.54 -9.46
CA THR A 618 5.29 -31.67 -8.70
C THR A 618 4.03 -31.27 -7.93
N GLY A 619 3.37 -32.22 -7.26
CA GLY A 619 2.25 -31.94 -6.35
C GLY A 619 0.92 -32.54 -6.80
N VAL A 620 -0.17 -32.15 -6.15
CA VAL A 620 -1.51 -32.70 -6.41
C VAL A 620 -2.46 -31.70 -7.06
N GLY A 621 -2.11 -30.41 -7.04
CA GLY A 621 -2.92 -29.32 -7.55
C GLY A 621 -2.98 -29.22 -9.07
N SER A 622 -3.92 -28.39 -9.54
CA SER A 622 -4.05 -27.98 -10.94
C SER A 622 -3.11 -26.82 -11.27
N LEU A 623 -2.71 -26.71 -12.53
CA LEU A 623 -2.00 -25.56 -13.06
C LEU A 623 -2.93 -24.75 -13.98
N THR A 624 -3.06 -23.45 -13.74
CA THR A 624 -3.71 -22.54 -14.69
C THR A 624 -2.67 -21.62 -15.32
N LYS A 625 -2.52 -21.70 -16.63
CA LYS A 625 -1.77 -20.73 -17.42
C LYS A 625 -2.71 -19.61 -17.87
N ASP A 626 -2.42 -18.40 -17.46
CA ASP A 626 -3.22 -17.21 -17.74
C ASP A 626 -2.37 -16.06 -18.36
N ALA A 627 -3.04 -15.00 -18.81
CA ALA A 627 -2.52 -13.85 -19.55
C ALA A 627 -1.90 -14.15 -20.92
N ALA A 628 -1.77 -13.10 -21.76
CA ALA A 628 -1.56 -13.21 -23.20
C ALA A 628 -0.23 -13.85 -23.67
N GLN A 629 0.79 -13.89 -22.83
CA GLN A 629 2.13 -14.33 -23.23
C GLN A 629 2.29 -15.87 -23.18
N THR A 630 3.46 -16.35 -23.61
CA THR A 630 3.78 -17.77 -23.68
C THR A 630 4.34 -18.29 -22.36
N LEU A 631 3.91 -19.48 -21.93
CA LEU A 631 4.59 -20.30 -20.91
C LEU A 631 5.19 -21.53 -21.59
N VAL A 632 6.46 -21.81 -21.36
CA VAL A 632 7.18 -22.99 -21.85
C VAL A 632 7.48 -23.91 -20.67
N LEU A 633 7.00 -25.15 -20.74
CA LEU A 633 7.28 -26.19 -19.77
C LEU A 633 8.18 -27.26 -20.39
N GLY A 634 9.44 -27.32 -19.94
CA GLY A 634 10.46 -28.23 -20.46
C GLY A 634 10.79 -29.43 -19.58
N GLY A 635 10.39 -29.41 -18.31
CA GLY A 635 10.66 -30.48 -17.34
C GLY A 635 9.73 -31.69 -17.45
N ALA A 636 9.95 -32.67 -16.57
CA ALA A 636 9.09 -33.82 -16.36
C ALA A 636 8.07 -33.52 -15.26
N ASN A 637 6.94 -32.92 -15.64
CA ASN A 637 5.96 -32.46 -14.68
C ASN A 637 5.07 -33.62 -14.21
N SER A 638 5.08 -33.86 -12.91
CA SER A 638 4.45 -35.02 -12.26
C SER A 638 3.23 -34.65 -11.40
N TYR A 639 2.75 -33.40 -11.50
CA TYR A 639 1.54 -33.01 -10.80
C TYR A 639 0.30 -33.68 -11.40
N THR A 640 -0.70 -33.95 -10.56
CA THR A 640 -1.86 -34.77 -10.95
C THR A 640 -3.13 -33.97 -11.25
N GLY A 641 -3.23 -32.72 -10.79
CA GLY A 641 -4.36 -31.86 -11.12
C GLY A 641 -4.28 -31.39 -12.58
N ALA A 642 -5.44 -31.10 -13.19
CA ALA A 642 -5.50 -30.72 -14.59
C ALA A 642 -4.71 -29.43 -14.90
N THR A 643 -4.24 -29.30 -16.14
CA THR A 643 -3.62 -28.10 -16.68
C THR A 643 -4.64 -27.35 -17.53
N THR A 644 -4.99 -26.13 -17.15
CA THR A 644 -5.89 -25.27 -17.93
C THR A 644 -5.10 -24.13 -18.56
N VAL A 645 -5.24 -23.94 -19.86
CA VAL A 645 -4.71 -22.78 -20.59
C VAL A 645 -5.87 -21.83 -20.84
N SER A 646 -6.05 -20.84 -19.95
CA SER A 646 -7.16 -19.88 -20.03
C SER A 646 -6.88 -18.73 -20.99
N ALA A 647 -5.60 -18.38 -21.16
CA ALA A 647 -5.17 -17.34 -22.10
C ALA A 647 -3.71 -17.50 -22.52
N GLY A 648 -3.38 -16.88 -23.67
CA GLY A 648 -2.04 -16.91 -24.23
C GLY A 648 -1.68 -18.28 -24.80
N ARG A 649 -0.39 -18.63 -24.73
CA ARG A 649 0.12 -19.90 -25.29
C ARG A 649 0.81 -20.75 -24.23
N LEU A 650 0.52 -22.04 -24.21
CA LEU A 650 1.32 -23.05 -23.53
C LEU A 650 2.15 -23.81 -24.56
N ILE A 651 3.47 -23.85 -24.37
CA ILE A 651 4.39 -24.71 -25.12
C ILE A 651 4.88 -25.79 -24.18
N LEU A 652 4.69 -27.05 -24.56
CA LEU A 652 5.16 -28.21 -23.82
C LEU A 652 6.28 -28.88 -24.60
N THR A 653 7.52 -28.68 -24.18
CA THR A 653 8.70 -29.39 -24.73
C THR A 653 9.09 -30.61 -23.89
N GLY A 654 8.54 -30.72 -22.67
CA GLY A 654 8.74 -31.84 -21.75
C GLY A 654 7.54 -32.80 -21.69
N SER A 655 7.16 -33.18 -20.46
CA SER A 655 6.05 -34.10 -20.20
C SER A 655 5.11 -33.59 -19.11
N LEU A 656 3.83 -33.99 -19.21
CA LEU A 656 2.80 -33.82 -18.19
C LEU A 656 2.21 -35.19 -17.82
N THR A 657 1.90 -35.38 -16.53
CA THR A 657 1.06 -36.50 -16.06
C THR A 657 -0.42 -36.12 -15.88
N SER A 658 -0.77 -34.87 -16.16
CA SER A 658 -2.10 -34.29 -16.03
C SER A 658 -2.76 -34.02 -17.39
N ASP A 659 -4.09 -34.08 -17.44
CA ASP A 659 -4.87 -33.69 -18.61
C ASP A 659 -4.70 -32.19 -18.92
N VAL A 660 -4.73 -31.83 -20.20
CA VAL A 660 -4.66 -30.44 -20.67
C VAL A 660 -5.99 -30.00 -21.28
N THR A 661 -6.52 -28.87 -20.84
CA THR A 661 -7.64 -28.16 -21.45
C THR A 661 -7.19 -26.79 -21.95
N VAL A 662 -7.47 -26.48 -23.21
CA VAL A 662 -7.16 -25.20 -23.86
C VAL A 662 -8.47 -24.48 -24.11
N GLU A 663 -8.68 -23.38 -23.40
CA GLU A 663 -9.93 -22.61 -23.46
C GLU A 663 -9.98 -21.72 -24.71
N SER A 664 -11.15 -21.12 -24.95
CA SER A 664 -11.38 -20.21 -26.07
C SER A 664 -10.38 -19.04 -26.10
N GLY A 665 -9.74 -18.79 -27.24
CA GLY A 665 -8.74 -17.74 -27.42
C GLY A 665 -7.33 -18.08 -26.90
N ALA A 666 -7.14 -19.25 -26.29
CA ALA A 666 -5.83 -19.76 -25.89
C ALA A 666 -5.21 -20.68 -26.96
N SER A 667 -3.90 -20.92 -26.84
CA SER A 667 -3.13 -21.72 -27.78
C SER A 667 -2.26 -22.77 -27.10
N PHE A 668 -2.12 -23.94 -27.72
CA PHE A 668 -1.22 -25.00 -27.28
C PHE A 668 -0.24 -25.40 -28.38
N VAL A 669 0.96 -25.81 -27.97
CA VAL A 669 2.03 -26.37 -28.80
C VAL A 669 2.67 -27.54 -28.05
N GLY A 670 2.73 -28.72 -28.67
CA GLY A 670 3.56 -29.83 -28.18
C GLY A 670 4.86 -29.88 -28.97
N GLY A 671 6.00 -29.62 -28.35
CA GLY A 671 7.31 -29.48 -29.02
C GLY A 671 7.88 -28.07 -28.95
N ASP A 672 9.06 -27.85 -29.52
CA ASP A 672 9.79 -26.59 -29.49
C ASP A 672 9.44 -25.70 -30.69
N GLN A 673 8.77 -24.57 -30.41
CA GLN A 673 8.42 -23.56 -31.40
C GLN A 673 9.64 -22.96 -32.12
N VAL A 674 10.80 -22.84 -31.47
CA VAL A 674 11.96 -22.12 -32.04
C VAL A 674 12.62 -22.96 -33.13
N THR A 675 12.79 -24.25 -32.88
CA THR A 675 13.38 -25.19 -33.85
C THR A 675 12.35 -25.77 -34.81
N GLY A 676 11.05 -25.70 -34.49
CA GLY A 676 9.98 -26.33 -35.26
C GLY A 676 10.02 -27.86 -35.17
N THR A 677 10.57 -28.41 -34.08
CA THR A 677 10.78 -29.85 -33.88
C THR A 677 10.45 -30.26 -32.44
N GLY A 678 10.62 -31.55 -32.12
CA GLY A 678 10.51 -32.05 -30.75
C GLY A 678 9.09 -32.40 -30.33
N THR A 679 8.96 -32.90 -29.10
CA THR A 679 7.74 -33.58 -28.65
C THR A 679 7.30 -33.10 -27.27
N GLY A 680 6.01 -32.77 -27.11
CA GLY A 680 5.36 -32.66 -25.81
C GLY A 680 4.53 -33.92 -25.52
N THR A 681 4.63 -34.48 -24.31
CA THR A 681 3.88 -35.69 -23.92
C THR A 681 2.85 -35.40 -22.85
N LEU A 682 1.63 -35.90 -23.00
CA LEU A 682 0.51 -35.67 -22.07
C LEU A 682 -0.51 -36.83 -22.09
N PRO A 683 -1.36 -36.97 -21.06
CA PRO A 683 -2.40 -37.99 -21.02
C PRO A 683 -3.56 -37.67 -21.95
N SER A 684 -4.18 -36.50 -21.82
CA SER A 684 -5.32 -36.09 -22.66
C SER A 684 -5.18 -34.63 -23.10
N LEU A 685 -5.67 -34.32 -24.29
CA LEU A 685 -5.71 -32.96 -24.84
C LEU A 685 -7.15 -32.60 -25.21
N THR A 686 -7.68 -31.54 -24.60
CA THR A 686 -8.97 -30.96 -24.96
C THR A 686 -8.74 -29.55 -25.51
N LEU A 687 -9.06 -29.35 -26.78
CA LEU A 687 -9.10 -28.06 -27.44
C LEU A 687 -10.55 -27.60 -27.46
N GLU A 688 -10.93 -26.63 -26.63
CA GLU A 688 -12.30 -26.13 -26.61
C GLU A 688 -12.64 -25.30 -27.86
N ASP A 689 -13.93 -25.00 -28.04
CA ASP A 689 -14.39 -24.10 -29.11
C ASP A 689 -13.67 -22.73 -29.06
N GLY A 690 -13.09 -22.32 -30.19
CA GLY A 690 -12.33 -21.08 -30.34
C GLY A 690 -10.89 -21.13 -29.83
N SER A 691 -10.38 -22.29 -29.40
CA SER A 691 -8.97 -22.49 -29.08
C SER A 691 -8.10 -22.69 -30.35
N LEU A 692 -6.78 -22.68 -30.20
CA LEU A 692 -5.81 -22.85 -31.28
C LEU A 692 -4.78 -23.93 -30.97
N LEU A 693 -4.68 -24.96 -31.82
CA LEU A 693 -3.46 -25.76 -31.89
C LEU A 693 -2.47 -25.07 -32.83
N ALA A 694 -1.29 -24.71 -32.32
CA ALA A 694 -0.21 -24.19 -33.14
C ALA A 694 0.83 -25.30 -33.33
N CYS A 695 1.09 -25.64 -34.60
CA CYS A 695 2.11 -26.58 -35.01
C CYS A 695 3.19 -25.84 -35.78
N PHE A 696 4.42 -25.94 -35.30
CA PHE A 696 5.58 -25.41 -36.00
C PHE A 696 6.22 -26.54 -36.78
N ILE A 697 6.45 -26.33 -38.07
CA ILE A 697 7.17 -27.26 -38.93
C ILE A 697 8.57 -26.72 -39.18
N ASN A 698 9.52 -27.60 -39.42
CA ASN A 698 10.82 -27.26 -39.93
C ASN A 698 11.03 -28.00 -41.24
N THR A 699 10.66 -27.36 -42.35
CA THR A 699 10.80 -27.93 -43.69
C THR A 699 12.25 -28.26 -44.06
N GLY A 700 13.23 -27.59 -43.45
CA GLY A 700 14.65 -27.91 -43.64
C GLY A 700 15.12 -29.17 -42.88
N ALA A 701 14.40 -29.57 -41.83
CA ALA A 701 14.66 -30.77 -41.05
C ALA A 701 13.68 -31.92 -41.35
N GLU A 702 12.68 -31.68 -42.20
CA GLU A 702 11.57 -32.60 -42.49
C GLU A 702 10.85 -33.05 -41.19
N ASP A 703 10.69 -32.13 -40.24
CA ASP A 703 10.16 -32.43 -38.90
C ASP A 703 9.13 -31.38 -38.45
N ALA A 704 8.39 -31.69 -37.39
CA ALA A 704 7.37 -30.82 -36.81
C ALA A 704 7.34 -30.92 -35.28
N THR A 705 6.84 -29.87 -34.63
CA THR A 705 6.40 -29.95 -33.24
C THR A 705 5.26 -30.96 -33.13
N LYS A 706 5.43 -31.97 -32.28
CA LYS A 706 4.47 -33.06 -32.09
C LYS A 706 3.91 -33.13 -30.68
N SER A 707 2.59 -33.31 -30.57
CA SER A 707 1.90 -33.65 -29.32
C SER A 707 1.70 -35.16 -29.23
N VAL A 708 2.29 -35.82 -28.22
CA VAL A 708 2.10 -37.26 -27.96
C VAL A 708 1.10 -37.42 -26.83
N VAL A 709 -0.09 -37.94 -27.15
CA VAL A 709 -1.24 -38.02 -26.25
C VAL A 709 -1.58 -39.48 -25.99
N SER A 710 -1.42 -39.96 -24.75
CA SER A 710 -1.66 -41.37 -24.43
C SER A 710 -3.15 -41.76 -24.27
N GLY A 711 -4.03 -40.77 -24.18
CA GLY A 711 -5.46 -40.88 -23.95
C GLY A 711 -6.29 -40.08 -24.97
N ALA A 712 -7.35 -39.40 -24.52
CA ALA A 712 -8.29 -38.77 -25.44
C ALA A 712 -7.75 -37.45 -26.02
N VAL A 713 -7.98 -37.24 -27.32
CA VAL A 713 -7.85 -35.96 -28.01
C VAL A 713 -9.26 -35.49 -28.39
N THR A 714 -9.68 -34.35 -27.87
CA THR A 714 -10.98 -33.74 -28.17
C THR A 714 -10.76 -32.39 -28.84
N ILE A 715 -11.26 -32.25 -30.07
CA ILE A 715 -11.18 -31.02 -30.86
C ILE A 715 -12.58 -30.40 -30.93
N GLY A 716 -12.72 -29.20 -30.36
CA GLY A 716 -13.93 -28.39 -30.42
C GLY A 716 -14.29 -28.02 -31.86
N SER A 717 -15.58 -27.85 -32.11
CA SER A 717 -16.13 -27.53 -33.43
C SER A 717 -15.59 -26.24 -34.05
N THR A 718 -15.19 -25.26 -33.23
CA THR A 718 -14.57 -24.00 -33.69
C THR A 718 -13.11 -23.88 -33.28
N ALA A 719 -12.47 -24.98 -32.84
CA ALA A 719 -11.04 -25.00 -32.57
C ALA A 719 -10.27 -24.93 -33.91
N THR A 720 -9.18 -24.18 -33.95
CA THR A 720 -8.42 -23.90 -35.17
C THR A 720 -7.05 -24.56 -35.16
N LEU A 721 -6.49 -24.78 -36.34
CA LEU A 721 -5.12 -25.25 -36.55
C LEU A 721 -4.32 -24.16 -37.25
N ALA A 722 -3.17 -23.79 -36.68
CA ALA A 722 -2.16 -22.98 -37.37
C ALA A 722 -0.90 -23.82 -37.60
N VAL A 723 -0.48 -23.90 -38.86
CA VAL A 723 0.77 -24.53 -39.27
C VAL A 723 1.74 -23.43 -39.70
N ILE A 724 2.90 -23.36 -39.05
CA ILE A 724 3.87 -22.27 -39.22
C ILE A 724 5.23 -22.86 -39.53
N ASP A 725 5.82 -22.51 -40.66
CA ASP A 725 7.18 -22.96 -41.01
C ASP A 725 8.25 -22.11 -40.32
N GLN A 726 9.15 -22.78 -39.61
CA GLN A 726 10.37 -22.26 -38.99
C GLN A 726 11.62 -22.68 -39.77
N GLY A 727 11.49 -23.65 -40.68
CA GLY A 727 12.47 -23.97 -41.72
C GLY A 727 12.43 -22.90 -42.81
N GLY A 728 13.52 -22.77 -43.58
CA GLY A 728 13.67 -21.71 -44.58
C GLY A 728 12.77 -21.83 -45.83
N ASP A 729 11.53 -22.30 -45.67
CA ASP A 729 10.55 -22.59 -46.72
C ASP A 729 11.11 -23.55 -47.78
N VAL A 730 11.57 -24.71 -47.32
CA VAL A 730 12.11 -25.74 -48.22
C VAL A 730 10.96 -26.53 -48.82
N ALA A 731 10.95 -26.66 -50.16
CA ALA A 731 10.03 -27.58 -50.83
C ALA A 731 10.37 -29.03 -50.46
N LEU A 732 9.43 -29.68 -49.80
CA LEU A 732 9.51 -31.07 -49.37
C LEU A 732 9.15 -32.01 -50.53
N ALA A 733 9.65 -33.24 -50.49
CA ALA A 733 9.26 -34.25 -51.47
C ALA A 733 7.77 -34.62 -51.32
N GLY A 734 7.08 -34.84 -52.44
CA GLY A 734 5.70 -35.35 -52.43
C GLY A 734 5.59 -36.64 -51.60
N GLY A 735 4.57 -36.70 -50.74
CA GLY A 735 4.38 -37.80 -49.79
C GLY A 735 5.17 -37.69 -48.48
N THR A 736 6.02 -36.66 -48.28
CA THR A 736 6.66 -36.41 -46.98
C THR A 736 5.59 -36.19 -45.92
N LYS A 737 5.70 -36.88 -44.78
CA LYS A 737 4.68 -36.90 -43.73
C LYS A 737 5.21 -36.30 -42.44
N LEU A 738 4.49 -35.34 -41.88
CA LEU A 738 4.77 -34.69 -40.61
C LEU A 738 3.65 -35.04 -39.62
N THR A 739 3.99 -35.64 -38.48
CA THR A 739 2.99 -35.96 -37.44
C THR A 739 2.80 -34.78 -36.50
N LEU A 740 1.57 -34.28 -36.40
CA LEU A 740 1.21 -33.18 -35.50
C LEU A 740 0.77 -33.70 -34.13
N ILE A 741 -0.05 -34.75 -34.14
CA ILE A 741 -0.56 -35.40 -32.94
C ILE A 741 -0.34 -36.91 -33.10
N ASP A 742 0.28 -37.52 -32.12
CA ASP A 742 0.38 -38.96 -31.97
C ASP A 742 -0.49 -39.38 -30.80
N TYR A 743 -1.63 -40.01 -31.09
CA TYR A 743 -2.58 -40.52 -30.11
C TYR A 743 -2.64 -42.06 -30.13
N THR A 744 -1.52 -42.71 -30.47
CA THR A 744 -1.40 -44.17 -30.57
C THR A 744 -1.66 -44.83 -29.20
N GLY A 745 -2.91 -45.26 -28.96
CA GLY A 745 -3.38 -45.80 -27.68
C GLY A 745 -4.59 -45.08 -27.07
N GLY A 746 -4.99 -43.95 -27.67
CA GLY A 746 -6.09 -43.10 -27.26
C GLY A 746 -7.29 -43.12 -28.21
N SER A 747 -8.04 -42.03 -28.21
CA SER A 747 -9.15 -41.79 -29.15
C SER A 747 -9.18 -40.34 -29.58
N LEU A 748 -9.43 -40.09 -30.85
CA LEU A 748 -9.66 -38.75 -31.39
C LEU A 748 -11.16 -38.49 -31.59
N SER A 749 -11.61 -37.29 -31.26
CA SER A 749 -12.96 -36.81 -31.59
C SER A 749 -12.93 -35.35 -32.05
N GLY A 750 -13.74 -35.06 -33.08
CA GLY A 750 -13.81 -33.74 -33.71
C GLY A 750 -12.76 -33.54 -34.81
N THR A 751 -12.89 -32.40 -35.51
CA THR A 751 -11.97 -31.91 -36.55
C THR A 751 -11.78 -30.41 -36.32
N PHE A 752 -10.67 -29.86 -36.79
CA PHE A 752 -10.47 -28.41 -36.78
C PHE A 752 -11.51 -27.69 -37.66
N ASP A 753 -11.82 -26.45 -37.30
CA ASP A 753 -12.83 -25.63 -37.96
C ASP A 753 -12.54 -25.47 -39.45
N GLY A 754 -13.53 -25.78 -40.29
CA GLY A 754 -13.40 -25.73 -41.75
C GLY A 754 -12.40 -26.71 -42.37
N LEU A 755 -11.82 -27.62 -41.58
CA LEU A 755 -10.79 -28.56 -42.03
C LEU A 755 -11.24 -30.01 -41.76
N PRO A 756 -12.24 -30.55 -42.48
CA PRO A 756 -12.53 -31.98 -42.43
C PRO A 756 -11.34 -32.83 -42.87
N ASP A 757 -11.41 -34.14 -42.64
CA ASP A 757 -10.39 -35.08 -43.10
C ASP A 757 -10.11 -34.98 -44.61
N GLY A 758 -8.84 -35.01 -44.99
CA GLY A 758 -8.36 -34.79 -46.36
C GLY A 758 -8.22 -33.32 -46.78
N SER A 759 -8.44 -32.36 -45.88
CA SER A 759 -8.32 -30.93 -46.22
C SER A 759 -6.91 -30.54 -46.66
N MET A 760 -6.83 -29.62 -47.63
CA MET A 760 -5.55 -29.11 -48.13
C MET A 760 -5.13 -27.83 -47.40
N LEU A 761 -3.87 -27.76 -46.99
CA LEU A 761 -3.25 -26.63 -46.30
C LEU A 761 -1.96 -26.23 -47.01
N THR A 762 -1.90 -25.02 -47.54
CA THR A 762 -0.66 -24.48 -48.14
C THR A 762 0.12 -23.67 -47.10
N VAL A 763 1.37 -24.07 -46.86
CA VAL A 763 2.31 -23.38 -45.96
C VAL A 763 3.61 -23.18 -46.71
N GLY A 764 3.93 -21.91 -47.00
CA GLY A 764 5.06 -21.58 -47.86
C GLY A 764 4.94 -22.23 -49.24
N SER A 765 5.99 -22.93 -49.66
CA SER A 765 6.11 -23.64 -50.94
C SER A 765 5.46 -25.03 -50.93
N ASN A 766 4.91 -25.47 -49.80
CA ASN A 766 4.36 -26.81 -49.63
C ASN A 766 2.84 -26.77 -49.52
N THR A 767 2.17 -27.69 -50.22
CA THR A 767 0.75 -27.97 -50.01
C THR A 767 0.62 -29.32 -49.32
N PHE A 768 -0.05 -29.36 -48.17
CA PHE A 768 -0.22 -30.54 -47.34
C PHE A 768 -1.67 -31.02 -47.37
N ILE A 769 -1.86 -32.33 -47.30
CA ILE A 769 -3.14 -32.98 -47.02
C ILE A 769 -3.16 -33.30 -45.53
N LEU A 770 -4.16 -32.78 -44.81
CA LEU A 770 -4.42 -33.09 -43.41
C LEU A 770 -5.20 -34.38 -43.28
N ASP A 771 -4.67 -35.31 -42.51
CA ASP A 771 -5.28 -36.60 -42.20
C ASP A 771 -5.40 -36.74 -40.68
N TYR A 772 -6.61 -37.04 -40.18
CA TYR A 772 -6.88 -37.16 -38.75
C TYR A 772 -6.66 -38.57 -38.19
N ASP A 773 -6.62 -39.61 -39.03
CA ASP A 773 -6.34 -40.99 -38.62
C ASP A 773 -5.64 -41.72 -39.77
N ASP A 774 -4.32 -41.56 -39.83
CA ASP A 774 -3.50 -42.10 -40.92
C ASP A 774 -3.73 -43.60 -41.13
N ASP A 775 -4.23 -43.97 -42.31
CA ASP A 775 -4.46 -45.38 -42.71
C ASP A 775 -3.20 -46.26 -42.57
N VAL A 776 -2.01 -45.66 -42.67
CA VAL A 776 -0.72 -46.36 -42.55
C VAL A 776 -0.25 -46.45 -41.09
N ASN A 777 -0.53 -45.43 -40.28
CA ASN A 777 -0.21 -45.38 -38.85
C ASN A 777 -1.44 -44.93 -38.05
N PRO A 778 -2.43 -45.83 -37.85
CA PRO A 778 -3.66 -45.49 -37.15
C PRO A 778 -3.35 -44.94 -35.77
N GLY A 779 -4.07 -43.88 -35.38
CA GLY A 779 -3.79 -43.16 -34.14
C GLY A 779 -2.91 -41.92 -34.30
N THR A 780 -2.79 -41.34 -35.50
CA THR A 780 -2.00 -40.12 -35.72
C THR A 780 -2.72 -39.08 -36.57
N VAL A 781 -2.58 -37.80 -36.23
CA VAL A 781 -2.95 -36.66 -37.08
C VAL A 781 -1.70 -36.20 -37.82
N THR A 782 -1.77 -36.20 -39.15
CA THR A 782 -0.60 -35.97 -40.00
C THR A 782 -0.84 -34.95 -41.10
N LEU A 783 0.23 -34.28 -41.51
CA LEU A 783 0.30 -33.50 -42.74
C LEU A 783 1.14 -34.27 -43.75
N THR A 784 0.55 -34.67 -44.86
CA THR A 784 1.26 -35.32 -45.95
C THR A 784 1.41 -34.33 -47.09
N VAL A 785 2.64 -34.03 -47.52
CA VAL A 785 2.88 -33.16 -48.69
C VAL A 785 2.16 -33.77 -49.89
N GLN A 786 1.26 -33.00 -50.50
CA GLN A 786 0.58 -33.40 -51.72
C GLN A 786 1.64 -33.72 -52.77
N ALA A 787 1.64 -34.95 -53.26
CA ALA A 787 2.44 -35.27 -54.43
C ALA A 787 1.93 -34.43 -55.59
N GLY A 788 2.82 -33.70 -56.28
CA GLY A 788 2.45 -33.04 -57.53
C GLY A 788 1.83 -34.07 -58.48
N SER A 789 0.79 -33.68 -59.22
CA SER A 789 0.19 -34.60 -60.18
C SER A 789 1.22 -34.99 -61.24
N ALA A 790 1.08 -36.16 -61.86
CA ALA A 790 1.93 -36.55 -62.98
C ALA A 790 1.83 -35.52 -64.14
N TYR A 791 0.69 -34.84 -64.25
CA TYR A 791 0.49 -33.68 -65.12
C TYR A 791 1.38 -32.49 -64.71
N ASP A 792 1.39 -32.08 -63.43
CA ASP A 792 2.23 -30.96 -62.96
C ASP A 792 3.71 -31.23 -63.18
N ALA A 793 4.15 -32.47 -62.95
CA ALA A 793 5.52 -32.91 -63.23
C ALA A 793 5.82 -32.87 -64.74
N TRP A 794 4.87 -33.27 -65.58
CA TRP A 794 5.01 -33.22 -67.03
C TRP A 794 5.03 -31.78 -67.56
N VAL A 795 4.16 -30.89 -67.09
CA VAL A 795 4.14 -29.45 -67.46
C VAL A 795 5.46 -28.80 -67.05
N ALA A 796 5.91 -29.03 -65.81
CA ALA A 796 7.19 -28.49 -65.34
C ALA A 796 8.39 -28.98 -66.15
N ALA A 797 8.37 -30.23 -66.61
CA ALA A 797 9.45 -30.83 -67.39
C ALA A 797 9.47 -30.37 -68.86
N ASN A 798 8.30 -30.24 -69.48
CA ASN A 798 8.19 -30.00 -70.92
C ASN A 798 7.89 -28.53 -71.28
N TYR A 799 7.22 -27.78 -70.41
CA TYR A 799 6.72 -26.42 -70.67
C TYR A 799 6.90 -25.47 -69.46
N PRO A 800 8.14 -25.21 -69.02
CA PRO A 800 8.40 -24.37 -67.84
C PRO A 800 7.95 -22.92 -68.08
N GLY A 801 6.89 -22.50 -67.37
CA GLY A 801 6.39 -21.12 -67.37
C GLY A 801 4.96 -20.91 -67.89
N VAL A 802 4.26 -21.98 -68.26
CA VAL A 802 2.82 -21.96 -68.61
C VAL A 802 1.98 -21.81 -67.33
N VAL A 803 0.90 -21.02 -67.37
CA VAL A 803 0.03 -20.69 -66.22
C VAL A 803 -1.41 -21.24 -66.40
N GLY A 804 -1.69 -21.91 -67.53
CA GLY A 804 -2.96 -22.59 -67.76
C GLY A 804 -3.12 -23.85 -66.92
N GLY A 805 -4.30 -24.05 -66.34
CA GLY A 805 -4.70 -25.26 -65.62
C GLY A 805 -5.03 -26.43 -66.56
N PHE A 806 -5.39 -27.57 -65.96
CA PHE A 806 -5.70 -28.82 -66.68
C PHE A 806 -6.85 -28.69 -67.69
N ASP A 807 -7.87 -27.89 -67.37
CA ASP A 807 -9.05 -27.68 -68.23
C ASP A 807 -8.90 -26.48 -69.19
N ASP A 808 -7.77 -25.75 -69.14
CA ASP A 808 -7.55 -24.60 -70.01
C ASP A 808 -7.17 -25.04 -71.43
N ASP A 809 -7.55 -24.22 -72.42
CA ASP A 809 -7.27 -24.38 -73.85
C ASP A 809 -6.60 -23.06 -74.31
N ASP A 810 -5.32 -22.89 -73.94
CA ASP A 810 -4.59 -21.63 -74.07
C ASP A 810 -4.25 -21.31 -75.54
N ASP A 811 -4.15 -22.32 -76.41
CA ASP A 811 -3.91 -22.16 -77.84
C ASP A 811 -5.19 -22.14 -78.69
N LEU A 812 -6.36 -22.34 -78.06
CA LEU A 812 -7.71 -22.26 -78.63
C LEU A 812 -7.95 -23.29 -79.75
N ASP A 813 -7.32 -24.46 -79.65
CA ASP A 813 -7.48 -25.54 -80.62
C ASP A 813 -8.71 -26.43 -80.35
N GLY A 814 -9.34 -26.24 -79.19
CA GLY A 814 -10.56 -26.92 -78.76
C GLY A 814 -10.31 -28.18 -77.91
N LEU A 815 -9.05 -28.49 -77.56
CA LEU A 815 -8.66 -29.50 -76.58
C LEU A 815 -8.15 -28.82 -75.31
N SER A 816 -8.43 -29.42 -74.16
CA SER A 816 -7.85 -28.95 -72.90
C SER A 816 -6.43 -29.49 -72.70
N ASN A 817 -5.57 -28.72 -72.02
CA ASN A 817 -4.20 -29.11 -71.71
C ASN A 817 -4.10 -30.51 -71.06
N GLY A 818 -5.10 -30.88 -70.27
CA GLY A 818 -5.20 -32.16 -69.60
C GLY A 818 -5.53 -33.33 -70.52
N GLU A 819 -6.34 -33.09 -71.55
CA GLU A 819 -6.59 -34.05 -72.63
C GLU A 819 -5.34 -34.24 -73.48
N GLU A 820 -4.61 -33.17 -73.81
CA GLU A 820 -3.34 -33.24 -74.55
C GLU A 820 -2.29 -34.08 -73.82
N TRP A 821 -2.14 -33.84 -72.52
CA TRP A 821 -1.27 -34.64 -71.67
C TRP A 821 -1.69 -36.12 -71.64
N TYR A 822 -2.97 -36.41 -71.39
CA TYR A 822 -3.46 -37.78 -71.23
C TYR A 822 -3.40 -38.60 -72.51
N PHE A 823 -3.70 -38.00 -73.67
CA PHE A 823 -3.62 -38.69 -74.95
C PHE A 823 -2.19 -38.76 -75.51
N GLY A 824 -1.24 -38.18 -74.79
CA GLY A 824 0.19 -38.29 -75.06
C GLY A 824 0.65 -37.48 -76.25
N GLY A 825 0.34 -36.17 -76.30
CA GLY A 825 0.79 -35.35 -77.40
C GLY A 825 0.72 -33.85 -77.19
N THR A 826 1.50 -33.18 -78.06
CA THR A 826 1.49 -31.77 -78.46
C THR A 826 1.89 -30.71 -77.43
N ASP A 827 2.46 -29.63 -77.97
CA ASP A 827 2.86 -28.45 -77.22
C ASP A 827 1.62 -27.57 -77.08
N PRO A 828 1.12 -27.33 -75.84
CA PRO A 828 -0.11 -26.57 -75.57
C PRO A 828 0.01 -25.09 -75.98
N LEU A 829 1.15 -24.67 -76.53
CA LEU A 829 1.43 -23.33 -77.02
C LEU A 829 1.50 -23.24 -78.56
N THR A 830 1.47 -24.37 -79.27
CA THR A 830 1.59 -24.40 -80.73
C THR A 830 0.41 -25.13 -81.35
N GLY A 831 -0.67 -24.38 -81.61
CA GLY A 831 -1.87 -24.90 -82.27
C GLY A 831 -1.56 -25.80 -83.47
N GLY A 832 -1.82 -27.08 -83.30
CA GLY A 832 -1.55 -28.12 -84.27
C GLY A 832 -2.72 -29.09 -84.37
N GLU A 833 -3.40 -29.13 -85.53
CA GLU A 833 -4.58 -29.95 -85.80
C GLU A 833 -4.31 -31.47 -85.93
N GLY A 834 -3.70 -32.08 -84.91
CA GLY A 834 -3.60 -33.52 -84.78
C GLY A 834 -4.68 -34.04 -83.85
N SER A 835 -5.79 -34.59 -84.39
CA SER A 835 -6.76 -35.32 -83.57
C SER A 835 -6.02 -36.38 -82.72
N PRO A 836 -6.08 -36.34 -81.38
CA PRO A 836 -5.35 -37.26 -80.50
C PRO A 836 -5.86 -38.72 -80.63
N LEU A 837 -7.07 -38.88 -81.16
CA LEU A 837 -7.62 -40.17 -81.55
C LEU A 837 -7.12 -40.54 -82.95
N VAL A 838 -6.29 -41.57 -83.02
CA VAL A 838 -5.72 -42.08 -84.28
C VAL A 838 -6.49 -43.34 -84.65
N ASP A 839 -7.20 -43.25 -85.78
CA ASP A 839 -7.99 -44.30 -86.42
C ASP A 839 -9.24 -44.82 -85.68
N VAL A 840 -10.40 -44.46 -86.23
CA VAL A 840 -11.66 -45.18 -85.97
C VAL A 840 -11.77 -46.31 -87.00
N VAL A 841 -11.57 -47.55 -86.57
CA VAL A 841 -11.63 -48.73 -87.43
C VAL A 841 -12.95 -49.47 -87.22
N ALA A 842 -13.73 -49.63 -88.28
CA ALA A 842 -14.88 -50.53 -88.25
C ALA A 842 -14.39 -51.98 -88.29
N THR A 843 -14.59 -52.72 -87.20
CA THR A 843 -14.08 -54.09 -87.03
C THR A 843 -15.14 -55.16 -87.33
N GLY A 844 -16.41 -54.77 -87.54
CA GLY A 844 -17.51 -55.65 -87.91
C GLY A 844 -18.87 -54.96 -87.97
N ALA A 845 -19.94 -55.74 -88.21
CA ALA A 845 -21.30 -55.22 -88.20
C ALA A 845 -21.71 -54.80 -86.78
N GLY A 846 -21.84 -53.50 -86.54
CA GLY A 846 -22.20 -52.93 -85.24
C GLY A 846 -21.04 -52.82 -84.25
N THR A 847 -19.78 -52.86 -84.69
CA THR A 847 -18.63 -52.65 -83.79
C THR A 847 -17.57 -51.78 -84.46
N PHE A 848 -17.09 -50.79 -83.74
CA PHE A 848 -15.91 -50.01 -84.13
C PHE A 848 -14.95 -49.88 -82.96
N THR A 849 -13.68 -49.70 -83.25
CA THR A 849 -12.64 -49.42 -82.25
C THR A 849 -12.06 -48.05 -82.52
N PHE A 850 -11.62 -47.37 -81.47
CA PHE A 850 -10.72 -46.23 -81.60
C PHE A 850 -9.51 -46.45 -80.70
N THR A 851 -8.36 -46.00 -81.18
CA THR A 851 -7.07 -46.14 -80.51
C THR A 851 -6.53 -44.77 -80.12
N HIS A 852 -5.94 -44.68 -78.93
CA HIS A 852 -5.22 -43.50 -78.49
C HIS A 852 -3.99 -43.90 -77.68
N LEU A 853 -2.98 -43.05 -77.67
CA LEU A 853 -1.84 -43.23 -76.78
C LEU A 853 -2.21 -42.73 -75.38
N ARG A 854 -1.52 -43.25 -74.37
CA ARG A 854 -1.60 -42.77 -72.99
C ARG A 854 -0.21 -42.87 -72.35
N PRO A 855 0.30 -41.85 -71.64
CA PRO A 855 1.54 -41.98 -70.88
C PRO A 855 1.47 -43.15 -69.89
N THR A 856 2.56 -43.91 -69.76
CA THR A 856 2.66 -45.06 -68.82
C THR A 856 2.50 -44.64 -67.35
N ASP A 857 2.76 -43.37 -67.03
CA ASP A 857 2.62 -42.75 -65.71
C ASP A 857 1.27 -42.04 -65.50
N ALA A 858 0.41 -41.96 -66.51
CA ALA A 858 -0.95 -41.43 -66.41
C ALA A 858 -1.94 -42.43 -65.76
N ALA A 859 -1.45 -43.48 -65.11
CA ALA A 859 -2.25 -44.54 -64.49
C ALA A 859 -3.20 -44.05 -63.36
N GLY A 860 -2.99 -42.83 -62.83
CA GLY A 860 -3.85 -42.18 -61.85
C GLY A 860 -5.00 -41.35 -62.44
N ALA A 861 -4.96 -41.00 -63.74
CA ALA A 861 -6.06 -40.31 -64.40
C ALA A 861 -7.19 -41.30 -64.73
N THR A 862 -8.42 -40.98 -64.35
CA THR A 862 -9.56 -41.86 -64.61
C THR A 862 -10.19 -41.48 -65.94
N ALA A 863 -10.06 -42.35 -66.94
CA ALA A 863 -10.84 -42.24 -68.17
C ALA A 863 -12.14 -43.01 -68.03
N SER A 864 -13.26 -42.30 -68.18
CA SER A 864 -14.56 -42.92 -68.38
C SER A 864 -14.96 -42.79 -69.84
N TYR A 865 -15.66 -43.80 -70.34
CA TYR A 865 -16.13 -43.82 -71.72
C TYR A 865 -17.64 -43.74 -71.75
N GLU A 866 -18.15 -42.85 -72.57
CA GLU A 866 -19.57 -42.58 -72.70
C GLU A 866 -20.00 -42.60 -74.15
N TRP A 867 -21.30 -42.77 -74.39
CA TRP A 867 -21.85 -42.79 -75.74
C TRP A 867 -23.17 -42.03 -75.86
N SER A 868 -23.47 -41.57 -77.08
CA SER A 868 -24.71 -40.87 -77.43
C SER A 868 -25.21 -41.29 -78.82
N SER A 869 -26.52 -41.38 -79.00
CA SER A 869 -27.16 -41.62 -80.31
C SER A 869 -27.37 -40.32 -81.11
N THR A 870 -27.29 -39.15 -80.46
CA THR A 870 -27.71 -37.86 -81.04
C THR A 870 -26.65 -36.75 -80.97
N LEU A 871 -25.50 -37.00 -80.31
CA LEU A 871 -24.40 -36.05 -80.05
C LEU A 871 -24.78 -34.83 -79.18
N THR A 872 -26.07 -34.48 -79.10
CA THR A 872 -26.59 -33.22 -78.55
C THR A 872 -27.52 -33.41 -77.34
N GLY A 873 -27.55 -34.62 -76.78
CA GLY A 873 -28.35 -35.00 -75.60
C GLY A 873 -27.53 -35.70 -74.51
N ALA A 874 -28.20 -36.38 -73.58
CA ALA A 874 -27.53 -37.09 -72.50
C ALA A 874 -26.55 -38.16 -73.02
N TRP A 875 -25.36 -38.20 -72.42
CA TRP A 875 -24.37 -39.22 -72.66
C TRP A 875 -24.57 -40.36 -71.66
N ASN A 876 -24.47 -41.60 -72.15
CA ASN A 876 -24.72 -42.81 -71.38
C ASN A 876 -23.38 -43.48 -71.05
N PRO A 877 -23.19 -44.00 -69.82
CA PRO A 877 -21.97 -44.73 -69.47
C PRO A 877 -21.87 -46.07 -70.23
N SER A 878 -20.66 -46.63 -70.27
CA SER A 878 -20.42 -47.99 -70.79
C SER A 878 -21.38 -49.02 -70.16
N GLY A 879 -21.99 -49.86 -70.99
CA GLY A 879 -22.98 -50.87 -70.57
C GLY A 879 -24.41 -50.31 -70.39
N GLY A 880 -24.60 -49.00 -70.48
CA GLY A 880 -25.92 -48.37 -70.49
C GLY A 880 -26.73 -48.70 -71.75
N SER A 881 -28.07 -48.72 -71.62
CA SER A 881 -28.98 -48.92 -72.74
C SER A 881 -29.93 -47.72 -72.90
N ALA A 882 -30.00 -47.18 -74.11
CA ALA A 882 -30.88 -46.09 -74.50
C ALA A 882 -31.30 -46.26 -75.98
N ASP A 883 -32.50 -45.80 -76.37
CA ASP A 883 -33.01 -45.87 -77.75
C ASP A 883 -32.96 -47.26 -78.43
N GLY A 884 -33.03 -48.34 -77.63
CA GLY A 884 -32.92 -49.72 -78.12
C GLY A 884 -31.50 -50.15 -78.48
N ILE A 885 -30.50 -49.33 -78.14
CA ILE A 885 -29.08 -49.57 -78.36
C ILE A 885 -28.43 -49.85 -77.00
N THR A 886 -27.53 -50.83 -76.97
CA THR A 886 -26.61 -51.03 -75.84
C THR A 886 -25.20 -50.90 -76.38
N VAL A 887 -24.40 -50.04 -75.75
CA VAL A 887 -22.99 -49.84 -76.10
C VAL A 887 -22.12 -50.30 -74.95
N THR A 888 -21.27 -51.29 -75.20
CA THR A 888 -20.22 -51.69 -74.26
C THR A 888 -18.90 -51.14 -74.75
N LEU A 889 -18.24 -50.36 -73.90
CA LEU A 889 -16.92 -49.79 -74.11
C LEU A 889 -15.96 -50.59 -73.23
N THR A 890 -15.02 -51.30 -73.85
CA THR A 890 -14.02 -52.12 -73.14
C THR A 890 -12.64 -51.56 -73.41
N ASP A 891 -11.91 -51.29 -72.33
CA ASP A 891 -10.47 -50.98 -72.36
C ASP A 891 -9.69 -52.26 -72.72
N GLY A 892 -9.05 -52.25 -73.89
CA GLY A 892 -8.26 -53.36 -74.41
C GLY A 892 -6.84 -53.39 -73.85
N ALA A 893 -6.20 -54.57 -73.85
CA ALA A 893 -4.84 -54.73 -73.32
C ALA A 893 -3.84 -53.77 -74.02
N ALA A 894 -3.16 -52.95 -73.22
CA ALA A 894 -2.10 -52.06 -73.66
C ALA A 894 -1.00 -52.85 -74.39
N THR A 895 -0.69 -52.47 -75.63
CA THR A 895 0.49 -52.98 -76.33
C THR A 895 1.64 -51.98 -76.18
N PRO A 896 2.83 -52.39 -75.71
CA PRO A 896 3.95 -51.48 -75.48
C PRO A 896 4.70 -51.26 -76.80
N ASP A 897 4.28 -50.28 -77.60
CA ASP A 897 4.97 -49.99 -78.88
C ASP A 897 5.59 -48.59 -78.97
N VAL A 898 5.61 -47.82 -77.86
CA VAL A 898 6.38 -46.56 -77.76
C VAL A 898 7.01 -46.43 -76.37
N PRO A 899 8.32 -46.11 -76.23
CA PRO A 899 8.94 -45.87 -74.92
C PRO A 899 8.23 -44.74 -74.16
N GLY A 900 7.69 -45.05 -72.98
CA GLY A 900 7.00 -44.09 -72.10
C GLY A 900 5.48 -43.99 -72.30
N TYR A 901 4.91 -44.61 -73.34
CA TYR A 901 3.48 -44.58 -73.64
C TYR A 901 2.91 -45.99 -73.86
N GLU A 902 1.63 -46.15 -73.57
CA GLU A 902 0.83 -47.34 -73.85
C GLU A 902 -0.24 -47.00 -74.89
N GLU A 903 -0.46 -47.90 -75.84
CA GLU A 903 -1.58 -47.77 -76.79
C GLU A 903 -2.85 -48.38 -76.20
N VAL A 904 -3.88 -47.56 -76.02
CA VAL A 904 -5.19 -47.94 -75.50
C VAL A 904 -6.16 -48.12 -76.66
N THR A 905 -6.74 -49.32 -76.77
CA THR A 905 -7.79 -49.62 -77.76
C THR A 905 -9.14 -49.70 -77.07
N VAL A 906 -10.05 -48.79 -77.42
CA VAL A 906 -11.42 -48.81 -76.92
C VAL A 906 -12.32 -49.47 -77.94
N THR A 907 -12.97 -50.57 -77.56
CA THR A 907 -13.93 -51.26 -78.43
C THR A 907 -15.35 -50.82 -78.12
N VAL A 908 -16.07 -50.35 -79.13
CA VAL A 908 -17.46 -49.90 -79.07
C VAL A 908 -18.36 -50.94 -79.73
N ALA A 909 -19.09 -51.74 -78.95
CA ALA A 909 -20.01 -52.75 -79.48
C ALA A 909 -21.48 -52.30 -79.36
N VAL A 910 -22.19 -52.23 -80.48
CA VAL A 910 -23.58 -51.74 -80.63
C VAL A 910 -24.53 -52.92 -80.86
N THR A 911 -25.52 -53.10 -79.98
CA THR A 911 -26.58 -54.10 -80.16
C THR A 911 -27.77 -53.51 -80.93
N ALA A 912 -28.32 -54.25 -81.90
CA ALA A 912 -29.25 -53.75 -82.94
C ALA A 912 -30.47 -52.98 -82.41
N GLY A 913 -30.59 -51.72 -82.83
CA GLY A 913 -31.68 -50.76 -82.56
C GLY A 913 -31.72 -49.64 -83.62
N SER A 914 -32.76 -48.80 -83.65
CA SER A 914 -33.18 -48.01 -84.83
C SER A 914 -32.45 -46.69 -85.12
N SER A 915 -31.21 -46.48 -84.63
CA SER A 915 -30.42 -45.28 -85.01
C SER A 915 -29.31 -45.64 -85.99
N ASP A 916 -29.16 -44.86 -87.06
CA ASP A 916 -28.10 -45.05 -88.06
C ASP A 916 -26.73 -44.53 -87.59
N LYS A 917 -26.65 -43.97 -86.37
CA LYS A 917 -25.45 -43.28 -85.84
C LYS A 917 -25.30 -43.48 -84.33
N VAL A 918 -24.06 -43.75 -83.91
CA VAL A 918 -23.62 -43.84 -82.51
C VAL A 918 -22.33 -43.04 -82.39
N PHE A 919 -22.24 -42.22 -81.35
CA PHE A 919 -21.08 -41.41 -81.00
C PHE A 919 -20.52 -41.91 -79.68
N ALA A 920 -19.19 -41.97 -79.57
CA ALA A 920 -18.50 -42.28 -78.33
C ALA A 920 -17.57 -41.11 -77.99
N ARG A 921 -17.40 -40.84 -76.70
CA ARG A 921 -16.41 -39.88 -76.20
C ARG A 921 -15.67 -40.46 -75.03
N VAL A 922 -14.49 -39.92 -74.81
CA VAL A 922 -13.72 -40.10 -73.59
C VAL A 922 -14.05 -38.92 -72.68
N ASN A 923 -14.22 -39.18 -71.39
CA ASN A 923 -14.33 -38.17 -70.37
C ASN A 923 -13.23 -38.42 -69.34
N LEU A 924 -12.32 -37.46 -69.21
CA LEU A 924 -11.14 -37.56 -68.35
C LEU A 924 -11.41 -36.86 -67.04
N THR A 925 -10.89 -37.43 -65.95
CA THR A 925 -10.91 -36.80 -64.64
C THR A 925 -9.53 -36.96 -64.02
N MET A 926 -8.99 -35.86 -63.50
CA MET A 926 -7.79 -35.89 -62.67
C MET A 926 -8.06 -36.71 -61.39
N PRO A 927 -7.04 -37.37 -60.82
CA PRO A 927 -7.12 -37.88 -59.45
C PRO A 927 -7.28 -36.76 -58.43
#